data_AF-A0A261EX27-F1
#
_entry.id   AF-A0A261EX27-F1
#
_cell.length_a   1.000
_cell.length_b   1.000
_cell.length_c   1.000
_cell.angle_alpha   90.00
_cell.angle_beta   90.00
_cell.angle_gamma   90.00
#
_symmetry.space_group_name_H-M   'P 1'
#
loop_
_entity.id
_entity.type
_entity.pdbx_description
1 polymer ?
#
loop_
_entity_poly.entity_id
_entity_poly.type
_entity_poly.pdbx_seq_one_letter_code
_entity_poly.pdbx_strand_id
1 'polypeptide(L)'
;MSEASQEAQKIRLFVSCHKQGIHFPKNSLLVPIHVGAALSQVTLDGVQRDDEGDSISEKNKSYCELTGQYWAWKNTDADYYGFLHYRRYFNFTEHELPIHHEPFIFGDVVFEHNDDATLRQIGFEEENMRKVIEAHDFIAPTPIETPDHATVYEQYCTSVGHHIEDLDTCLAIIRTDFPQIWRSAKKYLSQTKVYACNMFVMRKDLFNDYCNFLFSVLAKHEQLRDISHYTAVGRRVSGYLGERLCGIYLQYLYDSGYNGIDLQRVYFRDPGEHSDGAVGSKAVTANGGVQPSLRLSHTTRGTGKSYSLVSVDDSLRPCHLVATAKNEKGNSLPVKIIKTQWGNVLVAALILGKQTVTIQAKKGKRVLLSQDFVLHPERIKRESRLHTLRHDPLAMNIRRCDEKMMLNDVQVVIDQISADVDGSDIVHGHVSIPQVGLHSDPHEFVEINVMGNSGVPFGITDWVCMGDRIEDEKELPGLRVRTVSYSVKVPTGSTFYIQASFPDSDAADGFQYCDVAMATRLRAQWNAMTEPACKAPSYDSWFRSQHRASAEEIEMQRHIHFDVEPTYSIIVPLYKTPISFFRDMANSVLRQSYPRWELVLVNASPEDDALRGQVASLCEHDKRVRCVELSENKGITLNTNEGITAATGDFLCFLDHDDFLEPDALYRYTLAINDRPDTDMLYCDEDKFDNGRYREPFFKTEWNPDLLIGMNYVCHFLTVRKSIVDSLTLPEAEYDGSQDWHMTFRVGEKARHVCHVPKVLYHWRVHKNSTAQNAEQKEYTLDSSKLAVETHLQRLGIKGEVVESPIAPRRFLVKYDLAPFAKHPQQKEDTAKDIDVTYGEPFVSIVIPNKDSVKVLHRCLMSIRKLTTYHHYEIVVVENNSSEEETFQYYRDIEKADERIHVVYDRDVEGFNFSQIVNFGVKNSHGDYIVLLNNDTEIITPEWIQELLGPCTREDVGVTGAKLLFPDDTIQHVGITCGPSGPGHLYYQMPYRNTGNFEETIVAHDVAAVTGACMMVSRKLYDAVGGYDEDLAVNYNDVDFCLRVQKAGKLVAVCPTAMLRHYESVSRGPETEGAKALRFQRERGQFMERWPEAFNVKTAPMANPNLVFGNIYQILDTFQPKRVQW
;
A
#
# COMPACT_ATOMS: atom_id res chain seq x y z
N MET A 1 -71.56 21.42 26.01
CA MET A 1 -70.48 21.05 25.08
C MET A 1 -69.24 21.72 25.61
N SER A 2 -68.32 20.93 26.18
CA SER A 2 -67.12 21.39 26.84
C SER A 2 -66.09 21.84 25.81
N GLU A 3 -65.71 23.12 25.86
CA GLU A 3 -64.43 23.59 25.33
C GLU A 3 -63.33 22.90 26.14
N ALA A 4 -62.73 21.85 25.58
CA ALA A 4 -61.49 21.31 26.08
C ALA A 4 -60.39 22.30 25.69
N SER A 5 -59.80 22.97 26.67
CA SER A 5 -58.53 23.67 26.52
C SER A 5 -57.49 22.66 26.01
N GLN A 6 -57.12 22.73 24.73
CA GLN A 6 -55.96 22.02 24.20
C GLN A 6 -54.72 22.55 24.93
N GLU A 7 -54.07 21.69 25.71
CA GLU A 7 -52.75 21.96 26.27
C GLU A 7 -51.80 22.23 25.10
N ALA A 8 -51.09 23.36 25.12
CA ALA A 8 -50.18 23.72 24.04
C ALA A 8 -49.09 22.65 23.91
N GLN A 9 -48.80 22.20 22.67
CA GLN A 9 -47.81 21.17 22.43
C GLN A 9 -46.42 21.61 22.94
N LYS A 10 -45.72 20.65 23.55
CA LYS A 10 -44.41 20.84 24.16
C LYS A 10 -43.33 20.73 23.09
N ILE A 11 -42.92 21.86 22.52
CA ILE A 11 -41.85 21.95 21.52
C ILE A 11 -40.51 22.23 22.21
N ARG A 12 -39.47 21.45 21.89
CA ARG A 12 -38.09 21.64 22.40
C ARG A 12 -37.09 21.68 21.25
N LEU A 13 -36.49 22.85 21.03
CA LEU A 13 -35.48 23.09 20.00
C LEU A 13 -34.11 23.23 20.65
N PHE A 14 -33.29 22.21 20.54
CA PHE A 14 -31.97 22.15 21.14
C PHE A 14 -30.97 22.96 20.31
N VAL A 15 -30.29 23.90 20.94
CA VAL A 15 -29.26 24.73 20.28
C VAL A 15 -27.89 24.31 20.77
N SER A 16 -27.18 23.52 19.95
CA SER A 16 -25.86 22.98 20.29
C SER A 16 -24.79 24.06 20.34
N CYS A 17 -24.03 24.09 21.43
CA CYS A 17 -22.96 25.07 21.69
C CYS A 17 -21.78 24.46 22.46
N HIS A 18 -20.58 24.95 22.20
CA HIS A 18 -19.35 24.62 22.95
C HIS A 18 -18.48 25.86 23.23
N LYS A 19 -18.98 27.07 22.93
CA LYS A 19 -18.23 28.34 23.05
C LYS A 19 -18.85 29.24 24.11
N GLN A 20 -18.00 29.99 24.81
CA GLN A 20 -18.45 31.07 25.70
C GLN A 20 -18.89 32.31 24.92
N GLY A 21 -19.67 33.16 25.59
CA GLY A 21 -20.06 34.48 25.06
C GLY A 21 -21.06 34.42 23.91
N ILE A 22 -21.74 33.28 23.73
CA ILE A 22 -22.79 33.10 22.72
C ILE A 22 -24.11 33.69 23.22
N HIS A 23 -24.76 34.48 22.38
CA HIS A 23 -26.09 34.98 22.62
C HIS A 23 -27.14 33.92 22.27
N PHE A 24 -27.98 33.57 23.24
CA PHE A 24 -29.17 32.74 23.04
C PHE A 24 -30.42 33.62 23.19
N PRO A 25 -31.29 33.71 22.17
CA PRO A 25 -32.46 34.56 22.27
C PRO A 25 -33.44 34.03 23.31
N LYS A 26 -34.15 34.95 23.97
CA LYS A 26 -35.18 34.61 24.95
C LYS A 26 -36.40 34.04 24.25
N ASN A 27 -36.44 32.72 24.12
CA ASN A 27 -37.53 31.99 23.47
C ASN A 27 -37.79 30.68 24.24
N SER A 28 -39.04 30.44 24.65
CA SER A 28 -39.40 29.32 25.52
C SER A 28 -39.27 27.94 24.84
N LEU A 29 -39.26 27.93 23.51
CA LEU A 29 -39.07 26.73 22.70
C LEU A 29 -37.61 26.28 22.67
N LEU A 30 -36.66 27.19 22.91
CA LEU A 30 -35.23 26.88 22.83
C LEU A 30 -34.70 26.22 24.10
N VAL A 31 -33.82 25.25 23.90
CA VAL A 31 -33.01 24.63 24.96
C VAL A 31 -31.54 24.72 24.54
N PRO A 32 -30.80 25.75 24.98
CA PRO A 32 -29.36 25.79 24.81
C PRO A 32 -28.72 24.54 25.43
N ILE A 33 -27.90 23.82 24.68
CA ILE A 33 -27.21 22.62 25.15
C ILE A 33 -25.70 22.73 24.92
N HIS A 34 -24.92 22.49 25.97
CA HIS A 34 -23.47 22.43 25.97
C HIS A 34 -23.06 21.01 25.56
N VAL A 35 -22.59 20.88 24.32
CA VAL A 35 -22.15 19.59 23.76
C VAL A 35 -20.68 19.32 24.09
N GLY A 36 -20.34 18.06 24.39
CA GLY A 36 -18.99 17.67 24.82
C GLY A 36 -18.61 18.20 26.18
N ALA A 37 -19.61 18.46 27.05
CA ALA A 37 -19.41 19.04 28.37
C ALA A 37 -18.47 18.21 29.26
N ALA A 38 -18.41 16.87 29.06
CA ALA A 38 -17.51 15.97 29.76
C ALA A 38 -16.02 16.20 29.43
N LEU A 39 -15.72 16.70 28.23
CA LEU A 39 -14.36 16.95 27.74
C LEU A 39 -13.95 18.42 27.87
N SER A 40 -14.91 19.31 28.06
CA SER A 40 -14.71 20.76 28.08
C SER A 40 -13.96 21.21 29.33
N GLN A 41 -13.07 22.19 29.15
CA GLN A 41 -12.36 22.88 30.25
C GLN A 41 -13.18 24.06 30.80
N VAL A 42 -14.35 24.32 30.21
CA VAL A 42 -15.14 25.52 30.43
C VAL A 42 -16.59 25.12 30.73
N THR A 43 -17.21 25.75 31.71
CA THR A 43 -18.64 25.57 31.99
C THR A 43 -19.41 26.78 31.44
N LEU A 44 -20.51 26.51 30.74
CA LEU A 44 -21.41 27.53 30.22
C LEU A 44 -22.57 27.72 31.21
N ASP A 45 -22.69 28.91 31.78
CA ASP A 45 -23.72 29.20 32.77
C ASP A 45 -25.11 29.25 32.13
N GLY A 46 -26.10 28.59 32.76
CA GLY A 46 -27.50 28.61 32.30
C GLY A 46 -27.81 27.77 31.05
N VAL A 47 -26.88 26.92 30.62
CA VAL A 47 -27.00 26.03 29.45
C VAL A 47 -27.12 24.58 29.93
N GLN A 48 -28.06 23.82 29.36
CA GLN A 48 -28.19 22.38 29.66
C GLN A 48 -26.89 21.67 29.29
N ARG A 49 -26.37 20.79 30.13
CA ARG A 49 -25.17 20.02 29.81
C ARG A 49 -25.54 18.66 29.23
N ASP A 50 -24.78 18.21 28.24
CA ASP A 50 -24.99 16.90 27.64
C ASP A 50 -24.34 15.75 28.43
N ASP A 51 -23.56 16.03 29.48
CA ASP A 51 -22.91 15.04 30.38
C ASP A 51 -23.73 14.70 31.64
N GLU A 52 -24.98 15.13 31.69
CA GLU A 52 -25.93 14.82 32.76
C GLU A 52 -26.89 13.69 32.33
N GLY A 53 -27.32 12.82 33.23
CA GLY A 53 -28.28 11.75 32.88
C GLY A 53 -27.67 10.66 31.97
N ASP A 54 -28.47 10.12 31.05
CA ASP A 54 -27.99 9.14 30.04
C ASP A 54 -27.31 9.89 28.89
N SER A 55 -26.03 9.62 28.67
CA SER A 55 -25.13 10.49 27.91
C SER A 55 -24.04 9.71 27.17
N ILE A 56 -23.58 10.32 26.07
CA ILE A 56 -22.37 9.94 25.33
C ILE A 56 -21.43 11.15 25.16
N SER A 57 -21.46 12.12 26.07
CA SER A 57 -20.71 13.39 25.99
C SER A 57 -19.19 13.17 25.81
N GLU A 58 -18.64 12.11 26.38
CA GLU A 58 -17.25 11.68 26.21
C GLU A 58 -16.89 11.30 24.76
N LYS A 59 -17.88 10.94 23.94
CA LYS A 59 -17.70 10.63 22.52
C LYS A 59 -17.70 11.86 21.60
N ASN A 60 -17.83 13.07 22.13
CA ASN A 60 -17.97 14.31 21.35
C ASN A 60 -16.83 14.54 20.33
N LYS A 61 -15.61 14.03 20.58
CA LYS A 61 -14.50 14.10 19.61
C LYS A 61 -14.83 13.45 18.26
N SER A 62 -15.65 12.39 18.27
CA SER A 62 -16.12 11.73 17.05
C SER A 62 -17.55 12.13 16.68
N TYR A 63 -18.46 12.11 17.66
CA TYR A 63 -19.89 12.33 17.45
C TYR A 63 -20.28 13.81 17.29
N CYS A 64 -19.38 14.74 17.60
CA CYS A 64 -19.62 16.18 17.53
C CYS A 64 -20.96 16.54 18.22
N GLU A 65 -21.79 17.37 17.60
CA GLU A 65 -23.09 17.81 18.11
C GLU A 65 -24.12 16.69 18.35
N LEU A 66 -23.92 15.50 17.77
CA LEU A 66 -24.84 14.35 17.97
C LEU A 66 -24.90 13.91 19.44
N THR A 67 -23.88 14.24 20.24
CA THR A 67 -23.89 14.02 21.70
C THR A 67 -25.06 14.72 22.39
N GLY A 68 -25.38 15.96 21.97
CA GLY A 68 -26.56 16.67 22.46
C GLY A 68 -27.88 16.07 21.94
N GLN A 69 -27.88 15.53 20.72
CA GLN A 69 -29.07 14.85 20.16
C GLN A 69 -29.37 13.56 20.92
N TYR A 70 -28.34 12.77 21.24
CA TYR A 70 -28.47 11.58 22.06
C TYR A 70 -29.03 11.92 23.44
N TRP A 71 -28.48 12.95 24.06
CA TRP A 71 -28.97 13.43 25.35
C TRP A 71 -30.46 13.81 25.29
N ALA A 72 -30.87 14.56 24.26
CA ALA A 72 -32.27 14.94 24.07
C ALA A 72 -33.18 13.71 23.91
N TRP A 73 -32.73 12.69 23.18
CA TRP A 73 -33.44 11.43 22.96
C TRP A 73 -33.66 10.64 24.26
N LYS A 74 -32.68 10.61 25.16
CA LYS A 74 -32.77 9.81 26.39
C LYS A 74 -33.39 10.55 27.57
N ASN A 75 -33.25 11.87 27.63
CA ASN A 75 -33.53 12.64 28.86
C ASN A 75 -34.70 13.61 28.74
N THR A 76 -35.22 13.88 27.52
CA THR A 76 -36.31 14.84 27.32
C THR A 76 -37.58 14.17 26.83
N ASP A 77 -38.71 14.59 27.37
CA ASP A 77 -40.05 14.27 26.86
C ASP A 77 -40.68 15.53 26.24
N ALA A 78 -40.93 15.53 24.93
CA ALA A 78 -41.50 16.64 24.15
C ALA A 78 -42.40 16.08 23.02
N ASP A 79 -43.32 16.89 22.50
CA ASP A 79 -44.16 16.53 21.34
C ASP A 79 -43.39 16.73 20.02
N TYR A 80 -42.53 17.75 20.00
CA TYR A 80 -41.63 18.05 18.88
C TYR A 80 -40.21 18.30 19.38
N TYR A 81 -39.26 17.72 18.66
CA TYR A 81 -37.82 17.86 18.90
C TYR A 81 -37.19 18.55 17.71
N GLY A 82 -36.42 19.59 17.94
CA GLY A 82 -35.59 20.21 16.90
C GLY A 82 -34.14 20.32 17.32
N PHE A 83 -33.26 20.31 16.34
CA PHE A 83 -31.82 20.41 16.57
C PHE A 83 -31.25 21.51 15.68
N LEU A 84 -30.61 22.49 16.32
CA LEU A 84 -30.02 23.68 15.72
C LEU A 84 -28.58 23.83 16.21
N HIS A 85 -27.80 24.64 15.49
CA HIS A 85 -26.45 25.02 15.92
C HIS A 85 -26.45 26.47 16.39
N TYR A 86 -25.60 26.84 17.35
CA TYR A 86 -25.54 28.22 17.87
C TYR A 86 -25.25 29.31 16.82
N ARG A 87 -24.80 28.92 15.62
CA ARG A 87 -24.64 29.80 14.45
C ARG A 87 -25.65 29.58 13.33
N ARG A 88 -26.49 28.54 13.40
CA ARG A 88 -27.40 28.19 12.31
C ARG A 88 -28.83 27.91 12.74
N TYR A 89 -29.77 28.74 12.30
CA TYR A 89 -31.21 28.68 12.60
C TYR A 89 -32.03 28.50 11.30
N PHE A 90 -33.34 28.26 11.41
CA PHE A 90 -34.27 28.22 10.28
C PHE A 90 -34.95 29.57 10.02
N ASN A 91 -35.20 29.89 8.76
CA ASN A 91 -36.13 30.95 8.35
C ASN A 91 -37.57 30.40 8.38
N PHE A 92 -38.38 30.89 9.32
CA PHE A 92 -39.80 30.50 9.49
C PHE A 92 -40.77 31.41 8.74
N THR A 93 -40.28 32.35 7.91
CA THR A 93 -41.16 33.17 7.06
C THR A 93 -41.52 32.43 5.77
N GLU A 94 -42.63 32.85 5.14
CA GLU A 94 -43.01 32.39 3.81
C GLU A 94 -42.14 33.01 2.69
N HIS A 95 -41.25 33.95 3.02
CA HIS A 95 -40.42 34.67 2.06
C HIS A 95 -39.01 34.08 2.00
N GLU A 96 -38.58 33.68 0.80
CA GLU A 96 -37.19 33.30 0.55
C GLU A 96 -36.27 34.53 0.60
N LEU A 97 -35.24 34.45 1.43
CA LEU A 97 -34.17 35.44 1.53
C LEU A 97 -32.98 35.04 0.64
N PRO A 98 -32.19 36.01 0.14
CA PRO A 98 -31.02 35.70 -0.68
C PRO A 98 -29.96 34.86 0.07
N ILE A 99 -29.54 33.77 -0.56
CA ILE A 99 -28.46 32.91 -0.05
C ILE A 99 -27.08 33.43 -0.46
N HIS A 100 -26.06 33.06 0.32
CA HIS A 100 -24.67 33.43 0.08
C HIS A 100 -23.82 32.19 -0.25
N HIS A 101 -22.78 32.41 -1.03
CA HIS A 101 -21.81 31.39 -1.43
C HIS A 101 -20.39 31.89 -1.11
N GLU A 102 -20.02 31.81 0.17
CA GLU A 102 -18.68 32.18 0.66
C GLU A 102 -17.95 30.92 1.14
N PRO A 103 -16.60 30.93 1.21
CA PRO A 103 -15.88 29.82 1.83
C PRO A 103 -16.43 29.51 3.22
N PHE A 104 -16.84 28.26 3.46
CA PHE A 104 -17.48 27.76 4.70
C PHE A 104 -18.95 28.16 4.93
N ILE A 105 -19.56 28.90 4.02
CA ILE A 105 -20.97 29.30 4.05
C ILE A 105 -21.61 28.89 2.71
N PHE A 106 -22.32 27.76 2.73
CA PHE A 106 -22.81 27.11 1.53
C PHE A 106 -24.33 27.19 1.45
N GLY A 107 -24.86 28.14 0.68
CA GLY A 107 -26.30 28.26 0.44
C GLY A 107 -27.10 28.65 1.68
N ASP A 108 -26.46 29.32 2.64
CA ASP A 108 -27.10 29.86 3.84
C ASP A 108 -27.48 31.34 3.63
N VAL A 109 -28.54 31.79 4.29
CA VAL A 109 -28.89 33.22 4.45
C VAL A 109 -27.98 33.80 5.54
N VAL A 110 -27.17 34.81 5.22
CA VAL A 110 -26.13 35.29 6.15
C VAL A 110 -26.55 36.58 6.83
N PHE A 111 -26.40 36.62 8.15
CA PHE A 111 -26.44 37.84 8.94
C PHE A 111 -25.15 38.02 9.73
N GLU A 112 -24.77 39.27 9.99
CA GLU A 112 -23.62 39.58 10.83
C GLU A 112 -23.85 39.15 12.28
N HIS A 113 -25.04 39.41 12.82
CA HIS A 113 -25.33 39.29 14.24
C HIS A 113 -26.61 38.49 14.52
N ASN A 114 -26.59 37.74 15.62
CA ASN A 114 -27.77 37.06 16.18
C ASN A 114 -28.49 38.01 17.14
N ASP A 115 -29.22 39.00 16.61
CA ASP A 115 -29.97 40.00 17.40
C ASP A 115 -31.49 39.94 17.14
N ASP A 116 -32.27 40.59 18.02
CA ASP A 116 -33.74 40.60 17.94
C ASP A 116 -34.28 41.13 16.60
N ALA A 117 -33.56 42.05 15.94
CA ALA A 117 -34.00 42.60 14.66
C ALA A 117 -33.82 41.59 13.53
N THR A 118 -32.71 40.87 13.51
CA THR A 118 -32.47 39.77 12.59
C THR A 118 -33.45 38.61 12.84
N LEU A 119 -33.69 38.22 14.10
CA LEU A 119 -34.61 37.14 14.46
C LEU A 119 -36.05 37.41 14.00
N ARG A 120 -36.51 38.67 14.05
CA ARG A 120 -37.80 39.08 13.47
C ARG A 120 -37.84 38.93 11.95
N GLN A 121 -36.76 39.23 11.23
CA GLN A 121 -36.70 39.11 9.77
C GLN A 121 -36.85 37.66 9.29
N ILE A 122 -36.39 36.70 10.08
CA ILE A 122 -36.47 35.27 9.77
C ILE A 122 -37.66 34.59 10.46
N GLY A 123 -38.60 35.36 11.02
CA GLY A 123 -39.83 34.84 11.64
C GLY A 123 -39.60 33.98 12.88
N PHE A 124 -38.48 34.16 13.58
CA PHE A 124 -38.05 33.35 14.73
C PHE A 124 -38.74 33.76 16.05
N GLU A 125 -40.02 34.13 15.96
CA GLU A 125 -40.89 34.45 17.10
C GLU A 125 -41.74 33.23 17.46
N GLU A 126 -42.04 33.02 18.74
CA GLU A 126 -42.67 31.79 19.24
C GLU A 126 -44.00 31.45 18.51
N GLU A 127 -44.86 32.43 18.26
CA GLU A 127 -46.14 32.24 17.57
C GLU A 127 -45.96 31.75 16.13
N ASN A 128 -45.04 32.36 15.37
CA ASN A 128 -44.73 31.96 14.00
C ASN A 128 -44.10 30.57 13.94
N MET A 129 -43.14 30.29 14.83
CA MET A 129 -42.47 29.00 14.90
C MET A 129 -43.46 27.88 15.20
N ARG A 130 -44.36 28.07 16.19
CA ARG A 130 -45.43 27.10 16.51
C ARG A 130 -46.33 26.83 15.31
N LYS A 131 -46.81 27.90 14.65
CA LYS A 131 -47.69 27.77 13.47
C LYS A 131 -47.08 26.87 12.38
N VAL A 132 -45.78 26.98 12.13
CA VAL A 132 -45.09 26.17 11.11
C VAL A 132 -44.81 24.76 11.64
N ILE A 133 -44.28 24.62 12.86
CA ILE A 133 -43.90 23.32 13.44
C ILE A 133 -45.12 22.41 13.62
N GLU A 134 -46.20 22.92 14.21
CA GLU A 134 -47.39 22.14 14.53
C GLU A 134 -48.21 21.77 13.27
N ALA A 135 -47.97 22.44 12.14
CA ALA A 135 -48.60 22.15 10.85
C ALA A 135 -47.92 21.02 10.04
N HIS A 136 -46.72 20.58 10.46
CA HIS A 136 -45.92 19.60 9.73
C HIS A 136 -45.51 18.43 10.62
N ASP A 137 -45.26 17.28 10.00
CA ASP A 137 -44.71 16.10 10.69
C ASP A 137 -43.21 16.29 10.97
N PHE A 138 -42.52 16.95 10.03
CA PHE A 138 -41.12 17.31 10.16
C PHE A 138 -40.76 18.57 9.35
N ILE A 139 -39.65 19.19 9.73
CA ILE A 139 -39.00 20.31 9.05
C ILE A 139 -37.56 19.87 8.74
N ALA A 140 -37.17 20.04 7.48
CA ALA A 140 -35.82 19.83 7.01
C ALA A 140 -35.19 21.15 6.55
N PRO A 141 -33.86 21.26 6.46
CA PRO A 141 -33.23 22.39 5.80
C PRO A 141 -33.38 22.26 4.29
N THR A 142 -33.54 23.38 3.58
CA THR A 142 -33.42 23.39 2.12
C THR A 142 -32.10 22.75 1.71
N PRO A 143 -32.11 21.66 0.91
CA PRO A 143 -30.90 20.96 0.56
C PRO A 143 -30.05 21.81 -0.38
N ILE A 144 -28.72 21.69 -0.24
CA ILE A 144 -27.77 22.47 -1.04
C ILE A 144 -27.23 21.64 -2.18
N GLU A 145 -27.00 22.31 -3.31
CA GLU A 145 -26.25 21.72 -4.40
C GLU A 145 -24.81 21.46 -3.94
N THR A 146 -24.32 20.25 -4.18
CA THR A 146 -22.93 19.87 -3.95
C THR A 146 -22.00 20.65 -4.89
N PRO A 147 -20.73 20.87 -4.49
CA PRO A 147 -19.72 21.41 -5.39
C PRO A 147 -19.59 20.56 -6.67
N ASP A 148 -19.37 21.22 -7.80
CA ASP A 148 -19.16 20.61 -9.12
C ASP A 148 -20.29 19.66 -9.59
N HIS A 149 -21.49 19.76 -8.99
CA HIS A 149 -22.61 18.84 -9.23
C HIS A 149 -22.27 17.36 -8.98
N ALA A 150 -21.30 17.08 -8.10
CA ALA A 150 -20.98 15.72 -7.68
C ALA A 150 -22.18 15.08 -6.96
N THR A 151 -22.39 13.78 -7.08
CA THR A 151 -23.38 13.09 -6.25
C THR A 151 -23.03 13.20 -4.76
N VAL A 152 -24.00 13.04 -3.85
CA VAL A 152 -23.74 13.05 -2.40
C VAL A 152 -22.68 12.00 -2.01
N TYR A 153 -22.66 10.87 -2.72
CA TYR A 153 -21.63 9.84 -2.56
C TYR A 153 -20.24 10.33 -3.01
N GLU A 154 -20.11 10.86 -4.23
CA GLU A 154 -18.83 11.37 -4.77
C GLU A 154 -18.30 12.56 -3.96
N GLN A 155 -19.18 13.41 -3.46
CA GLN A 155 -18.83 14.50 -2.57
C GLN A 155 -18.24 13.96 -1.25
N TYR A 156 -18.76 12.86 -0.71
CA TYR A 156 -18.18 12.22 0.47
C TYR A 156 -16.81 11.61 0.16
N CYS A 157 -16.64 10.94 -1.00
CA CYS A 157 -15.36 10.37 -1.44
C CYS A 157 -14.21 11.39 -1.52
N THR A 158 -14.52 12.64 -1.87
CA THR A 158 -13.51 13.67 -2.16
C THR A 158 -13.32 14.65 -1.01
N SER A 159 -14.08 14.52 0.09
CA SER A 159 -14.00 15.42 1.24
C SER A 159 -12.80 15.09 2.14
N VAL A 160 -12.10 16.13 2.59
CA VAL A 160 -10.93 16.00 3.46
C VAL A 160 -11.30 15.34 4.79
N GLY A 161 -10.57 14.29 5.17
CA GLY A 161 -10.80 13.53 6.40
C GLY A 161 -12.03 12.60 6.34
N HIS A 162 -12.65 12.42 5.18
CA HIS A 162 -13.70 11.43 4.99
C HIS A 162 -13.07 10.17 4.36
N HIS A 163 -13.35 9.01 4.95
CA HIS A 163 -12.94 7.72 4.38
C HIS A 163 -14.18 7.02 3.85
N ILE A 164 -14.24 6.77 2.54
CA ILE A 164 -15.46 6.29 1.88
C ILE A 164 -15.95 4.96 2.46
N GLU A 165 -15.02 4.14 2.94
CA GLU A 165 -15.31 2.83 3.48
C GLU A 165 -16.12 2.92 4.80
N ASP A 166 -16.12 4.07 5.48
CA ASP A 166 -17.01 4.34 6.62
C ASP A 166 -18.47 4.47 6.17
N LEU A 167 -18.71 5.20 5.09
CA LEU A 167 -20.06 5.35 4.52
C LEU A 167 -20.55 4.02 3.93
N ASP A 168 -19.69 3.29 3.22
CA ASP A 168 -20.02 1.96 2.69
C ASP A 168 -20.39 0.98 3.80
N THR A 169 -19.70 1.04 4.94
CA THR A 169 -20.03 0.24 6.13
C THR A 169 -21.42 0.59 6.67
N CYS A 170 -21.73 1.89 6.80
CA CYS A 170 -23.08 2.34 7.16
C CYS A 170 -24.14 1.83 6.17
N LEU A 171 -23.87 1.87 4.86
CA LEU A 171 -24.78 1.36 3.84
C LEU A 171 -25.01 -0.15 3.93
N ALA A 172 -23.97 -0.93 4.24
CA ALA A 172 -24.08 -2.37 4.48
C ALA A 172 -24.95 -2.67 5.71
N ILE A 173 -24.78 -1.88 6.79
CA ILE A 173 -25.62 -1.97 8.00
C ILE A 173 -27.08 -1.64 7.65
N ILE A 174 -27.33 -0.53 6.95
CA ILE A 174 -28.69 -0.12 6.55
C ILE A 174 -29.36 -1.21 5.73
N ARG A 175 -28.66 -1.81 4.76
CA ARG A 175 -29.21 -2.88 3.92
C ARG A 175 -29.66 -4.09 4.74
N THR A 176 -28.95 -4.41 5.82
CA THR A 176 -29.15 -5.62 6.62
C THR A 176 -30.15 -5.42 7.77
N ASP A 177 -30.04 -4.30 8.47
CA ASP A 177 -30.74 -4.03 9.73
C ASP A 177 -31.94 -3.09 9.54
N PHE A 178 -31.92 -2.26 8.47
CA PHE A 178 -32.97 -1.30 8.14
C PHE A 178 -33.40 -1.40 6.66
N PRO A 179 -33.79 -2.59 6.16
CA PRO A 179 -34.09 -2.81 4.74
C PRO A 179 -35.20 -1.89 4.18
N GLN A 180 -36.09 -1.39 5.04
CA GLN A 180 -37.13 -0.43 4.69
C GLN A 180 -36.58 0.95 4.27
N ILE A 181 -35.39 1.34 4.73
CA ILE A 181 -34.72 2.62 4.41
C ILE A 181 -33.79 2.50 3.19
N TRP A 182 -33.34 1.28 2.87
CA TRP A 182 -32.32 1.01 1.85
C TRP A 182 -32.61 1.65 0.48
N ARG A 183 -33.86 1.62 0.02
CA ARG A 183 -34.24 2.23 -1.27
C ARG A 183 -34.03 3.74 -1.28
N SER A 184 -34.41 4.42 -0.20
CA SER A 184 -34.24 5.86 -0.04
C SER A 184 -32.77 6.24 0.15
N ALA A 185 -31.98 5.40 0.84
CA ALA A 185 -30.54 5.60 0.97
C ALA A 185 -29.83 5.66 -0.40
N LYS A 186 -30.10 4.67 -1.27
CA LYS A 186 -29.56 4.68 -2.64
C LYS A 186 -30.02 5.89 -3.44
N LYS A 187 -31.31 6.23 -3.36
CA LYS A 187 -31.90 7.37 -4.06
C LYS A 187 -31.25 8.70 -3.63
N TYR A 188 -31.01 8.89 -2.33
CA TYR A 188 -30.39 10.11 -1.81
C TYR A 188 -28.93 10.21 -2.26
N LEU A 189 -28.16 9.13 -2.14
CA LEU A 189 -26.74 9.15 -2.47
C LEU A 189 -26.43 9.39 -3.95
N SER A 190 -27.37 9.07 -4.85
CA SER A 190 -27.26 9.36 -6.29
C SER A 190 -27.68 10.79 -6.68
N GLN A 191 -28.17 11.60 -5.75
CA GLN A 191 -28.55 12.99 -6.02
C GLN A 191 -27.37 13.95 -5.86
N THR A 192 -27.50 15.17 -6.39
CA THR A 192 -26.53 16.27 -6.24
C THR A 192 -26.90 17.25 -5.12
N LYS A 193 -27.94 16.93 -4.34
CA LYS A 193 -28.47 17.80 -3.29
C LYS A 193 -28.29 17.14 -1.92
N VAL A 194 -27.62 17.84 -1.01
CA VAL A 194 -27.29 17.35 0.34
C VAL A 194 -28.03 18.14 1.42
N TYR A 195 -28.60 17.43 2.39
CA TYR A 195 -29.08 18.01 3.65
C TYR A 195 -27.90 18.18 4.61
N ALA A 196 -27.51 19.43 4.89
CA ALA A 196 -26.31 19.75 5.68
C ALA A 196 -26.63 20.12 7.15
N CYS A 197 -25.60 20.07 8.01
CA CYS A 197 -25.59 20.61 9.38
C CYS A 197 -26.42 19.87 10.44
N ASN A 198 -26.91 18.64 10.19
CA ASN A 198 -27.71 17.87 11.15
C ASN A 198 -28.92 18.63 11.73
N MET A 199 -29.51 19.55 10.95
CA MET A 199 -30.64 20.37 11.39
C MET A 199 -31.97 19.73 11.01
N PHE A 200 -32.94 19.76 11.93
CA PHE A 200 -34.32 19.31 11.67
C PHE A 200 -35.26 19.79 12.79
N VAL A 201 -36.56 19.69 12.55
CA VAL A 201 -37.61 19.58 13.60
C VAL A 201 -38.46 18.37 13.28
N MET A 202 -38.76 17.51 14.23
CA MET A 202 -39.53 16.27 14.02
C MET A 202 -40.55 16.07 15.13
N ARG A 203 -41.72 15.54 14.77
CA ARG A 203 -42.66 14.97 15.74
C ARG A 203 -42.00 13.83 16.52
N LYS A 204 -42.38 13.66 17.78
CA LYS A 204 -41.78 12.71 18.74
C LYS A 204 -41.55 11.30 18.20
N ASP A 205 -42.53 10.70 17.55
CA ASP A 205 -42.44 9.37 16.95
C ASP A 205 -41.33 9.31 15.88
N LEU A 206 -41.33 10.26 14.94
CA LEU A 206 -40.32 10.35 13.88
C LEU A 206 -38.92 10.60 14.43
N PHE A 207 -38.79 11.46 15.45
CA PHE A 207 -37.52 11.72 16.11
C PHE A 207 -36.96 10.49 16.83
N ASN A 208 -37.83 9.73 17.52
CA ASN A 208 -37.40 8.51 18.22
C ASN A 208 -36.98 7.43 17.23
N ASP A 209 -37.73 7.25 16.14
CA ASP A 209 -37.38 6.30 15.08
C ASP A 209 -36.08 6.71 14.37
N TYR A 210 -35.90 8.01 14.12
CA TYR A 210 -34.65 8.56 13.57
C TYR A 210 -33.47 8.30 14.50
N CYS A 211 -33.58 8.61 15.78
CA CYS A 211 -32.49 8.39 16.74
C CYS A 211 -32.18 6.90 16.88
N ASN A 212 -33.19 6.03 16.88
CA ASN A 212 -32.98 4.59 16.88
C ASN A 212 -32.21 4.14 15.63
N PHE A 213 -32.58 4.62 14.44
CA PHE A 213 -31.86 4.37 13.19
C PHE A 213 -30.40 4.88 13.26
N LEU A 214 -30.23 6.18 13.54
CA LEU A 214 -28.94 6.86 13.53
C LEU A 214 -27.95 6.22 14.52
N PHE A 215 -28.32 6.11 15.79
CA PHE A 215 -27.39 5.65 16.82
C PHE A 215 -27.15 4.14 16.74
N SER A 216 -28.08 3.34 16.22
CA SER A 216 -27.82 1.91 15.97
C SER A 216 -26.81 1.72 14.83
N VAL A 217 -26.96 2.49 13.74
CA VAL A 217 -26.02 2.43 12.60
C VAL A 217 -24.63 2.91 13.04
N LEU A 218 -24.53 4.04 13.74
CA LEU A 218 -23.23 4.57 14.21
C LEU A 218 -22.56 3.66 15.25
N ALA A 219 -23.31 3.09 16.20
CA ALA A 219 -22.75 2.16 17.17
C ALA A 219 -22.18 0.89 16.51
N LYS A 220 -22.87 0.35 15.50
CA LYS A 220 -22.39 -0.80 14.73
C LYS A 220 -21.23 -0.42 13.80
N HIS A 221 -21.20 0.80 13.26
CA HIS A 221 -20.03 1.31 12.52
C HIS A 221 -18.77 1.35 13.41
N GLU A 222 -18.86 1.84 14.65
CA GLU A 222 -17.73 1.84 15.59
C GLU A 222 -17.20 0.43 15.92
N GLN A 223 -18.09 -0.57 15.92
CA GLN A 223 -17.74 -1.99 16.10
C GLN A 223 -17.05 -2.58 14.88
N LEU A 224 -17.38 -2.11 13.68
CA LEU A 224 -16.87 -2.65 12.42
C LEU A 224 -15.65 -1.90 11.86
N ARG A 225 -15.33 -0.72 12.40
CA ARG A 225 -14.30 0.17 11.86
C ARG A 225 -13.22 0.51 12.87
N ASP A 226 -11.98 0.50 12.39
CA ASP A 226 -10.84 0.99 13.15
C ASP A 226 -10.49 2.40 12.68
N ILE A 227 -10.59 3.35 13.61
CA ILE A 227 -10.34 4.78 13.40
C ILE A 227 -9.19 5.28 14.28
N SER A 228 -8.48 4.37 14.98
CA SER A 228 -7.44 4.70 15.96
C SER A 228 -6.26 5.47 15.36
N HIS A 229 -6.01 5.28 14.06
CA HIS A 229 -4.95 5.94 13.29
C HIS A 229 -5.47 7.00 12.31
N TYR A 230 -6.76 7.36 12.37
CA TYR A 230 -7.27 8.49 11.60
C TYR A 230 -6.65 9.79 12.10
N THR A 231 -6.48 10.76 11.21
CA THR A 231 -6.07 12.11 11.59
C THR A 231 -7.08 12.74 12.57
N ALA A 232 -6.70 13.81 13.27
CA ALA A 232 -7.63 14.47 14.19
C ALA A 232 -8.92 14.95 13.50
N VAL A 233 -8.82 15.30 12.21
CA VAL A 233 -9.98 15.61 11.36
C VAL A 233 -10.77 14.34 11.06
N GLY A 234 -10.11 13.28 10.60
CA GLY A 234 -10.77 12.01 10.26
C GLY A 234 -11.52 11.36 11.42
N ARG A 235 -11.04 11.51 12.66
CA ARG A 235 -11.71 10.98 13.87
C ARG A 235 -13.12 11.54 14.11
N ARG A 236 -13.50 12.65 13.46
CA ARG A 236 -14.86 13.24 13.49
C ARG A 236 -15.87 12.50 12.60
N VAL A 237 -15.47 11.34 12.06
CA VAL A 237 -16.25 10.47 11.18
C VAL A 237 -17.72 10.31 11.57
N SER A 238 -18.04 10.07 12.84
CA SER A 238 -19.43 9.85 13.26
C SER A 238 -20.31 11.08 13.04
N GLY A 239 -19.76 12.29 13.23
CA GLY A 239 -20.46 13.53 12.87
C GLY A 239 -20.69 13.67 11.36
N TYR A 240 -19.68 13.34 10.54
CA TYR A 240 -19.80 13.37 9.07
C TYR A 240 -20.81 12.35 8.54
N LEU A 241 -20.80 11.14 9.09
CA LEU A 241 -21.78 10.10 8.81
C LEU A 241 -23.17 10.52 9.27
N GLY A 242 -23.29 11.17 10.44
CA GLY A 242 -24.54 11.70 10.95
C GLY A 242 -25.26 12.60 9.94
N GLU A 243 -24.53 13.49 9.27
CA GLU A 243 -25.13 14.35 8.22
C GLU A 243 -25.68 13.54 7.05
N ARG A 244 -24.96 12.49 6.62
CA ARG A 244 -25.40 11.62 5.53
C ARG A 244 -26.60 10.77 5.95
N LEU A 245 -26.58 10.21 7.15
CA LEU A 245 -27.66 9.41 7.72
C LEU A 245 -28.93 10.25 7.96
N CYS A 246 -28.78 11.51 8.39
CA CYS A 246 -29.87 12.47 8.49
C CYS A 246 -30.56 12.67 7.13
N GLY A 247 -29.77 12.99 6.10
CA GLY A 247 -30.31 13.16 4.74
C GLY A 247 -30.97 11.91 4.17
N ILE A 248 -30.40 10.72 4.44
CA ILE A 248 -31.01 9.43 4.08
C ILE A 248 -32.38 9.27 4.75
N TYR A 249 -32.47 9.58 6.04
CA TYR A 249 -33.71 9.45 6.80
C TYR A 249 -34.76 10.47 6.37
N LEU A 250 -34.38 11.72 6.11
CA LEU A 250 -35.28 12.74 5.56
C LEU A 250 -35.82 12.33 4.19
N GLN A 251 -34.97 11.79 3.31
CA GLN A 251 -35.40 11.23 2.03
C GLN A 251 -36.40 10.08 2.22
N TYR A 252 -36.19 9.23 3.23
CA TYR A 252 -37.11 8.15 3.60
C TYR A 252 -38.47 8.68 4.09
N LEU A 253 -38.50 9.75 4.89
CA LEU A 253 -39.74 10.37 5.34
C LEU A 253 -40.55 10.94 4.15
N TYR A 254 -39.89 11.67 3.24
CA TYR A 254 -40.52 12.16 2.01
C TYR A 254 -41.02 11.02 1.13
N ASP A 255 -40.23 9.95 0.93
CA ASP A 255 -40.63 8.78 0.13
C ASP A 255 -41.78 8.01 0.77
N SER A 256 -41.93 8.08 2.10
CA SER A 256 -43.00 7.45 2.87
C SER A 256 -44.27 8.29 2.96
N GLY A 257 -44.27 9.52 2.42
CA GLY A 257 -45.45 10.38 2.32
C GLY A 257 -45.78 11.19 3.58
N TYR A 258 -44.82 11.37 4.50
CA TYR A 258 -44.99 12.28 5.65
C TYR A 258 -45.06 13.74 5.20
N ASN A 259 -45.82 14.56 5.93
CA ASN A 259 -46.00 15.98 5.64
C ASN A 259 -44.78 16.81 6.10
N GLY A 260 -43.77 16.93 5.24
CA GLY A 260 -42.54 17.69 5.49
C GLY A 260 -42.50 19.06 4.80
N ILE A 261 -41.73 19.98 5.37
CA ILE A 261 -41.38 21.27 4.75
C ILE A 261 -39.87 21.54 4.82
N ASP A 262 -39.30 22.07 3.73
CA ASP A 262 -37.91 22.52 3.67
C ASP A 262 -37.83 24.03 3.98
N LEU A 263 -37.05 24.42 4.99
CA LEU A 263 -36.83 25.84 5.35
C LEU A 263 -35.38 26.27 5.09
N GLN A 264 -35.19 27.54 4.70
CA GLN A 264 -33.86 28.09 4.47
C GLN A 264 -33.04 28.10 5.77
N ARG A 265 -31.77 27.74 5.67
CA ARG A 265 -30.81 27.86 6.78
C ARG A 265 -30.29 29.28 6.85
N VAL A 266 -30.16 29.79 8.07
CA VAL A 266 -29.63 31.11 8.39
C VAL A 266 -28.29 30.93 9.10
N TYR A 267 -27.24 31.67 8.73
CA TYR A 267 -25.91 31.63 9.35
C TYR A 267 -25.54 33.00 9.98
N PHE A 268 -25.08 32.98 11.23
CA PHE A 268 -24.60 34.18 11.94
C PHE A 268 -23.06 34.23 11.99
N ARG A 269 -22.44 35.30 11.46
CA ARG A 269 -20.98 35.49 11.48
C ARG A 269 -20.46 35.70 12.91
N ASP A 270 -21.14 36.56 13.66
CA ASP A 270 -20.88 36.83 15.07
C ASP A 270 -22.11 36.49 15.93
N PRO A 271 -22.14 35.31 16.56
CA PRO A 271 -23.23 34.89 17.43
C PRO A 271 -23.13 35.44 18.87
N GLY A 272 -22.20 36.36 19.17
CA GLY A 272 -21.98 36.88 20.52
C GLY A 272 -22.90 38.04 20.93
N GLU A 273 -22.88 38.39 22.22
CA GLU A 273 -23.59 39.59 22.72
C GLU A 273 -22.86 40.88 22.30
N HIS A 274 -23.58 41.78 21.63
CA HIS A 274 -23.12 43.16 21.42
C HIS A 274 -23.31 43.98 22.69
N SER A 275 -22.25 44.11 23.48
CA SER A 275 -22.10 45.22 24.42
C SER A 275 -21.20 46.30 23.79
N ASP A 276 -21.73 47.50 23.60
CA ASP A 276 -20.93 48.69 23.35
C ASP A 276 -19.88 48.85 24.47
N GLY A 277 -18.62 48.59 24.14
CA GLY A 277 -17.44 49.03 24.89
C GLY A 277 -17.16 48.34 26.23
N ALA A 278 -16.16 47.44 26.25
CA ALA A 278 -15.40 47.16 27.46
C ALA A 278 -13.92 46.89 27.16
N VAL A 279 -13.15 47.94 27.41
CA VAL A 279 -11.73 48.06 27.76
C VAL A 279 -11.02 46.75 28.13
N GLY A 280 -9.92 46.48 27.41
CA GLY A 280 -8.94 45.46 27.79
C GLY A 280 -8.39 45.68 29.20
N SER A 281 -8.59 44.70 30.07
CA SER A 281 -8.02 44.69 31.41
C SER A 281 -6.52 44.37 31.34
N LYS A 282 -5.68 45.41 31.38
CA LYS A 282 -4.30 45.27 31.85
C LYS A 282 -4.32 45.09 33.37
N ALA A 283 -3.87 43.94 33.85
CA ALA A 283 -3.52 43.79 35.25
C ALA A 283 -2.18 44.51 35.51
N VAL A 284 -2.25 45.63 36.23
CA VAL A 284 -1.11 46.19 36.97
C VAL A 284 -1.23 45.65 38.39
N THR A 285 -0.19 44.97 38.88
CA THR A 285 -0.06 44.74 40.33
C THR A 285 0.93 45.75 40.89
N ALA A 286 0.41 46.66 41.72
CA ALA A 286 1.20 47.41 42.67
C ALA A 286 1.46 46.52 43.90
N ASN A 287 2.71 46.09 44.08
CA ASN A 287 3.40 45.87 45.36
C ASN A 287 4.76 45.26 45.03
N GLY A 288 5.83 45.81 45.60
CA GLY A 288 7.23 45.47 45.33
C GLY A 288 7.65 44.08 45.84
N GLY A 289 7.03 43.02 45.32
CA GLY A 289 7.53 41.65 45.36
C GLY A 289 7.88 41.19 43.94
N VAL A 290 8.93 40.38 43.80
CA VAL A 290 9.35 39.82 42.51
C VAL A 290 8.21 38.99 41.94
N GLN A 291 7.65 39.38 40.79
CA GLN A 291 6.66 38.54 40.10
C GLN A 291 7.32 37.23 39.65
N PRO A 292 6.66 36.07 39.85
CA PRO A 292 7.18 34.79 39.37
C PRO A 292 7.40 34.86 37.87
N SER A 293 8.55 34.37 37.40
CA SER A 293 8.94 34.45 35.99
C SER A 293 9.61 33.16 35.51
N LEU A 294 9.49 32.89 34.21
CA LEU A 294 10.26 31.88 33.50
C LEU A 294 11.44 32.54 32.78
N ARG A 295 12.62 31.91 32.77
CA ARG A 295 13.81 32.44 32.09
C ARG A 295 14.45 31.40 31.19
N LEU A 296 14.78 31.80 29.96
CA LEU A 296 15.62 31.02 29.03
C LEU A 296 17.08 31.47 29.15
N SER A 297 18.00 30.50 29.28
CA SER A 297 19.43 30.75 29.36
C SER A 297 20.23 29.69 28.60
N HIS A 298 21.54 29.92 28.43
CA HIS A 298 22.48 28.98 27.80
C HIS A 298 22.03 28.49 26.41
N THR A 299 21.37 29.36 25.65
CA THR A 299 20.79 29.01 24.35
C THR A 299 21.87 28.58 23.35
N THR A 300 21.69 27.40 22.78
CA THR A 300 22.58 26.84 21.77
C THR A 300 21.81 26.27 20.59
N ARG A 301 22.48 26.10 19.45
CA ARG A 301 21.89 25.57 18.20
C ARG A 301 22.43 24.18 17.90
N GLY A 302 21.55 23.24 17.56
CA GLY A 302 21.90 21.97 16.91
C GLY A 302 21.41 21.92 15.47
N THR A 303 21.33 20.71 14.92
CA THR A 303 20.82 20.47 13.56
C THR A 303 19.31 20.72 13.54
N GLY A 304 18.88 21.79 12.86
CA GLY A 304 17.45 22.18 12.78
C GLY A 304 16.77 22.54 14.11
N LYS A 305 17.47 22.57 15.24
CA LYS A 305 16.88 22.74 16.57
C LYS A 305 17.62 23.80 17.39
N SER A 306 16.91 24.48 18.28
CA SER A 306 17.47 25.31 19.35
C SER A 306 17.20 24.71 20.72
N TYR A 307 18.17 24.84 21.62
CA TYR A 307 18.13 24.29 22.97
C TYR A 307 18.36 25.42 23.97
N SER A 308 17.49 25.58 24.94
CA SER A 308 17.61 26.61 25.98
C SER A 308 17.23 26.04 27.34
N LEU A 309 18.05 26.31 28.36
CA LEU A 309 17.73 25.92 29.73
C LEU A 309 16.58 26.79 30.26
N VAL A 310 15.54 26.14 30.81
CA VAL A 310 14.37 26.79 31.39
C VAL A 310 14.50 26.83 32.91
N SER A 311 14.72 28.02 33.45
CA SER A 311 14.71 28.26 34.89
C SER A 311 13.30 28.65 35.34
N VAL A 312 12.78 27.95 36.35
CA VAL A 312 11.47 28.17 36.96
C VAL A 312 11.66 28.75 38.35
N ASP A 313 10.97 29.87 38.63
CA ASP A 313 10.88 30.48 39.96
C ASP A 313 10.36 29.47 40.99
N ASP A 314 10.97 29.42 42.17
CA ASP A 314 10.63 28.44 43.21
C ASP A 314 9.19 28.57 43.71
N SER A 315 8.59 29.76 43.63
CA SER A 315 7.20 30.00 44.00
C SER A 315 6.17 29.29 43.11
N LEU A 316 6.58 28.86 41.91
CA LEU A 316 5.73 28.10 40.99
C LEU A 316 5.79 26.59 41.25
N ARG A 317 6.71 26.11 42.10
CA ARG A 317 6.93 24.67 42.33
C ARG A 317 5.98 24.12 43.42
N PRO A 318 5.49 22.88 43.28
CA PRO A 318 5.67 21.96 42.14
C PRO A 318 4.77 22.33 40.95
N CYS A 319 5.35 22.35 39.75
CA CYS A 319 4.65 22.50 38.48
C CYS A 319 5.27 21.58 37.41
N HIS A 320 4.50 21.28 36.38
CA HIS A 320 5.06 20.79 35.11
C HIS A 320 5.02 21.91 34.07
N LEU A 321 5.88 21.83 33.06
CA LEU A 321 6.00 22.83 32.02
C LEU A 321 5.44 22.27 30.72
N VAL A 322 4.63 23.07 30.03
CA VAL A 322 4.12 22.77 28.68
C VAL A 322 4.58 23.90 27.77
N ALA A 323 5.01 23.57 26.55
CA ALA A 323 5.42 24.55 25.56
C ALA A 323 4.59 24.41 24.29
N THR A 324 4.22 25.55 23.71
CA THR A 324 3.62 25.62 22.36
C THR A 324 4.37 26.66 21.56
N ALA A 325 4.52 26.47 20.26
CA ALA A 325 5.21 27.42 19.40
C ALA A 325 4.38 27.76 18.17
N LYS A 326 4.47 29.02 17.72
CA LYS A 326 3.83 29.48 16.49
C LYS A 326 4.76 30.36 15.66
N ASN A 327 4.62 30.28 14.33
CA ASN A 327 5.28 31.23 13.43
C ASN A 327 4.48 32.55 13.34
N GLU A 328 5.00 33.52 12.59
CA GLU A 328 4.35 34.83 12.38
C GLU A 328 2.98 34.74 11.67
N LYS A 329 2.68 33.63 10.99
CA LYS A 329 1.38 33.36 10.34
C LYS A 329 0.39 32.64 11.26
N GLY A 330 0.80 32.31 12.49
CA GLY A 330 -0.03 31.58 13.46
C GLY A 330 -0.01 30.06 13.32
N ASN A 331 0.77 29.49 12.39
CA ASN A 331 0.92 28.04 12.26
C ASN A 331 1.66 27.49 13.47
N SER A 332 1.19 26.35 14.00
CA SER A 332 1.87 25.61 15.06
C SER A 332 3.25 25.13 14.60
N LEU A 333 4.23 25.14 15.50
CA LEU A 333 5.59 24.67 15.26
C LEU A 333 5.99 23.62 16.31
N PRO A 334 6.82 22.62 15.95
CA PRO A 334 7.30 21.62 16.89
C PRO A 334 8.14 22.24 18.01
N VAL A 335 7.78 21.95 19.25
CA VAL A 335 8.50 22.36 20.45
C VAL A 335 8.23 21.37 21.58
N LYS A 336 9.24 21.11 22.42
CA LYS A 336 9.12 20.27 23.61
C LYS A 336 9.98 20.77 24.75
N ILE A 337 9.67 20.33 25.97
CA ILE A 337 10.53 20.55 27.15
C ILE A 337 10.94 19.18 27.68
N ILE A 338 12.25 18.92 27.68
CA ILE A 338 12.80 17.66 28.18
C ILE A 338 13.43 17.86 29.56
N LYS A 339 13.26 16.87 30.44
CA LYS A 339 13.91 16.84 31.75
C LYS A 339 15.27 16.16 31.62
N THR A 340 16.34 16.91 31.83
CA THR A 340 17.72 16.40 31.78
C THR A 340 18.38 16.48 33.15
N GLN A 341 19.54 15.84 33.31
CA GLN A 341 20.37 15.99 34.52
C GLN A 341 20.86 17.43 34.75
N TRP A 342 20.81 18.30 33.73
CA TRP A 342 21.20 19.71 33.81
C TRP A 342 20.01 20.66 34.07
N GLY A 343 18.80 20.13 34.11
CA GLY A 343 17.55 20.88 34.28
C GLY A 343 16.57 20.69 33.12
N ASN A 344 15.50 21.49 33.12
CA ASN A 344 14.51 21.50 32.03
C ASN A 344 15.11 22.20 30.81
N VAL A 345 15.11 21.55 29.65
CA VAL A 345 15.62 22.11 28.40
C VAL A 345 14.47 22.26 27.42
N LEU A 346 14.23 23.48 26.96
CA LEU A 346 13.35 23.79 25.84
C LEU A 346 14.07 23.39 24.55
N VAL A 347 13.45 22.50 23.78
CA VAL A 347 13.88 22.11 22.44
C VAL A 347 12.84 22.65 21.46
N ALA A 348 13.24 23.60 20.62
CA ALA A 348 12.34 24.22 19.64
C ALA A 348 12.87 24.01 18.21
N ALA A 349 11.98 23.75 17.25
CA ALA A 349 12.31 23.76 15.83
C ALA A 349 12.93 25.10 15.43
N LEU A 350 13.89 25.11 14.52
CA LEU A 350 14.53 26.33 14.03
C LEU A 350 14.09 26.60 12.58
N ILE A 351 13.06 27.42 12.41
CA ILE A 351 12.56 27.84 11.10
C ILE A 351 13.31 29.07 10.55
N LEU A 352 13.03 29.44 9.30
CA LEU A 352 13.63 30.62 8.65
C LEU A 352 13.14 31.96 9.25
N GLY A 353 11.90 32.00 9.75
CA GLY A 353 11.27 33.20 10.30
C GLY A 353 11.42 33.35 11.81
N LYS A 354 10.79 34.40 12.37
CA LYS A 354 10.62 34.53 13.82
C LYS A 354 9.56 33.54 14.29
N GLN A 355 9.70 33.08 15.53
CA GLN A 355 8.70 32.25 16.18
C GLN A 355 8.48 32.69 17.62
N THR A 356 7.24 32.55 18.08
CA THR A 356 6.86 32.81 19.47
C THR A 356 6.67 31.45 20.15
N VAL A 357 7.40 31.23 21.23
CA VAL A 357 7.25 30.06 22.10
C VAL A 357 6.56 30.52 23.38
N THR A 358 5.40 29.94 23.66
CA THR A 358 4.68 30.13 24.92
C THR A 358 5.01 28.98 25.85
N ILE A 359 5.51 29.28 27.05
CA ILE A 359 5.73 28.27 28.10
C ILE A 359 4.72 28.50 29.22
N GLN A 360 4.00 27.44 29.57
CA GLN A 360 3.05 27.41 30.67
C GLN A 360 3.57 26.56 31.83
N ALA A 361 3.54 27.12 33.03
CA ALA A 361 3.72 26.37 34.27
C ALA A 361 2.34 25.93 34.79
N LYS A 362 2.12 24.63 34.91
CA LYS A 362 0.82 24.04 35.27
C LYS A 362 0.90 23.19 36.54
N LYS A 363 -0.20 23.16 37.31
CA LYS A 363 -0.42 22.24 38.44
C LYS A 363 -1.75 21.52 38.21
N GLY A 364 -1.68 20.26 37.78
CA GLY A 364 -2.84 19.59 37.16
C GLY A 364 -3.27 20.37 35.91
N LYS A 365 -4.58 20.50 35.68
CA LYS A 365 -5.14 21.26 34.54
C LYS A 365 -5.04 22.80 34.70
N ARG A 366 -4.67 23.30 35.89
CA ARG A 366 -4.61 24.75 36.17
C ARG A 366 -3.29 25.36 35.69
N VAL A 367 -3.39 26.41 34.87
CA VAL A 367 -2.24 27.26 34.48
C VAL A 367 -1.91 28.23 35.62
N LEU A 368 -0.67 28.16 36.13
CA LEU A 368 -0.14 29.06 37.16
C LEU A 368 0.50 30.32 36.55
N LEU A 369 1.21 30.15 35.44
CA LEU A 369 1.86 31.21 34.68
C LEU A 369 1.93 30.81 33.20
N SER A 370 1.74 31.77 32.30
CA SER A 370 1.95 31.61 30.85
C SER A 370 2.85 32.77 30.38
N GLN A 371 3.99 32.46 29.76
CA GLN A 371 4.95 33.48 29.34
C GLN A 371 5.45 33.21 27.91
N ASP A 372 5.48 34.25 27.09
CA ASP A 372 5.93 34.20 25.70
C ASP A 372 7.41 34.57 25.55
N PHE A 373 8.10 33.85 24.67
CA PHE A 373 9.49 34.06 24.28
C PHE A 373 9.60 34.14 22.76
N VAL A 374 10.13 35.25 22.25
CA VAL A 374 10.39 35.40 20.81
C VAL A 374 11.77 34.85 20.48
N LEU A 375 11.81 33.80 19.67
CA LEU A 375 13.03 33.18 19.18
C LEU A 375 13.37 33.73 17.78
N HIS A 376 14.56 34.32 17.66
CA HIS A 376 15.08 34.83 16.39
C HIS A 376 16.26 33.97 15.92
N PRO A 377 16.21 33.34 14.73
CA PRO A 377 17.25 32.42 14.27
C PRO A 377 18.67 33.02 14.29
N GLU A 378 18.81 34.27 13.81
CA GLU A 378 20.10 34.99 13.83
C GLU A 378 20.63 35.26 15.25
N ARG A 379 19.75 35.53 16.22
CA ARG A 379 20.16 35.74 17.62
C ARG A 379 20.65 34.44 18.23
N ILE A 380 19.91 33.35 18.04
CA ILE A 380 20.29 32.00 18.49
C ILE A 380 21.64 31.59 17.90
N LYS A 381 21.86 31.85 16.61
CA LYS A 381 23.14 31.58 15.94
C LYS A 381 24.31 32.34 16.58
N ARG A 382 24.11 33.62 16.90
CA ARG A 382 25.13 34.45 17.58
C ARG A 382 25.41 33.95 19.00
N GLU A 383 24.37 33.69 19.79
CA GLU A 383 24.48 33.18 21.17
C GLU A 383 25.20 31.82 21.18
N SER A 384 24.82 30.88 20.32
CA SER A 384 25.48 29.57 20.22
C SER A 384 26.96 29.68 19.84
N ARG A 385 27.32 30.61 18.95
CA ARG A 385 28.74 30.87 18.58
C ARG A 385 29.52 31.43 19.77
N LEU A 386 28.93 32.34 20.55
CA LEU A 386 29.56 32.88 21.75
C LEU A 386 29.81 31.79 22.81
N HIS A 387 28.84 30.92 23.07
CA HIS A 387 29.00 29.79 23.99
C HIS A 387 30.06 28.80 23.51
N THR A 388 30.10 28.51 22.21
CA THR A 388 31.13 27.64 21.61
C THR A 388 32.53 28.23 21.79
N LEU A 389 32.70 29.53 21.51
CA LEU A 389 33.99 30.22 21.70
C LEU A 389 34.44 30.29 23.16
N ARG A 390 33.49 30.29 24.11
CA ARG A 390 33.75 30.31 25.55
C ARG A 390 33.95 28.92 26.17
N HIS A 391 33.82 27.86 25.39
CA HIS A 391 33.79 26.47 25.89
C HIS A 391 32.81 26.30 27.06
N ASP A 392 31.62 26.92 26.95
CA ASP A 392 30.59 26.83 28.00
C ASP A 392 30.11 25.38 28.13
N PRO A 393 30.43 24.69 29.24
CA PRO A 393 30.16 23.26 29.36
C PRO A 393 28.66 22.97 29.42
N LEU A 394 27.86 23.87 29.99
CA LEU A 394 26.42 23.65 30.12
C LEU A 394 25.73 23.79 28.76
N ALA A 395 26.08 24.84 28.00
CA ALA A 395 25.57 25.03 26.64
C ALA A 395 26.05 23.93 25.68
N MET A 396 27.24 23.34 25.90
CA MET A 396 27.71 22.18 25.13
C MET A 396 26.96 20.90 25.51
N ASN A 397 26.69 20.69 26.80
CA ASN A 397 26.03 19.49 27.31
C ASN A 397 24.54 19.41 26.93
N ILE A 398 23.80 20.53 26.95
CA ILE A 398 22.39 20.54 26.56
C ILE A 398 22.20 20.52 25.04
N ARG A 399 23.27 20.73 24.25
CA ARG A 399 23.20 20.64 22.79
C ARG A 399 22.88 19.19 22.42
N ARG A 400 21.83 18.96 21.62
CA ARG A 400 21.45 17.61 21.16
C ARG A 400 21.09 16.65 22.30
N CYS A 401 20.56 17.19 23.41
CA CYS A 401 20.12 16.38 24.54
C CYS A 401 18.91 15.47 24.25
N ASP A 402 18.31 15.58 23.06
CA ASP A 402 17.21 14.77 22.55
C ASP A 402 17.65 13.77 21.44
N GLU A 403 18.96 13.55 21.23
CA GLU A 403 19.47 12.52 20.30
C GLU A 403 19.24 11.10 20.81
N LYS A 404 19.04 10.91 22.12
CA LYS A 404 18.70 9.63 22.74
C LYS A 404 17.39 9.75 23.50
N MET A 405 16.61 8.67 23.50
CA MET A 405 15.37 8.60 24.27
C MET A 405 15.65 8.79 25.76
N MET A 406 14.86 9.66 26.39
CA MET A 406 14.89 9.94 27.83
C MET A 406 13.54 9.55 28.43
N LEU A 407 13.50 9.28 29.73
CA LEU A 407 12.32 8.72 30.40
C LEU A 407 11.02 9.55 30.27
N ASN A 408 11.08 10.83 29.90
CA ASN A 408 9.90 11.68 29.65
C ASN A 408 9.99 12.38 28.29
N ASP A 409 10.65 11.75 27.31
CA ASP A 409 10.83 12.33 25.98
C ASP A 409 10.31 11.37 24.90
N VAL A 410 9.49 11.90 24.00
CA VAL A 410 9.04 11.19 22.81
C VAL A 410 10.09 11.35 21.71
N GLN A 411 10.59 10.21 21.23
CA GLN A 411 11.59 10.17 20.17
C GLN A 411 10.91 9.88 18.83
N VAL A 412 11.17 10.72 17.84
CA VAL A 412 10.77 10.48 16.44
C VAL A 412 12.04 10.12 15.68
N VAL A 413 12.01 9.00 14.97
CA VAL A 413 13.15 8.47 14.23
C VAL A 413 12.76 8.30 12.77
N ILE A 414 13.65 8.73 11.86
CA ILE A 414 13.55 8.43 10.43
C ILE A 414 14.48 7.26 10.17
N ASP A 415 13.90 6.11 9.86
CA ASP A 415 14.65 4.87 9.63
C ASP A 415 15.20 4.83 8.21
N GLN A 416 14.38 5.23 7.23
CA GLN A 416 14.69 5.12 5.82
C GLN A 416 13.94 6.15 4.97
N ILE A 417 14.53 6.45 3.81
CA ILE A 417 13.92 7.26 2.77
C ILE A 417 14.16 6.58 1.42
N SER A 418 13.08 6.31 0.70
CA SER A 418 13.10 5.76 -0.65
C SER A 418 12.40 6.71 -1.61
N ALA A 419 12.92 6.85 -2.84
CA ALA A 419 12.26 7.64 -3.87
C ALA A 419 11.07 6.86 -4.46
N ASP A 420 9.93 7.52 -4.59
CA ASP A 420 8.77 7.02 -5.33
C ASP A 420 8.81 7.50 -6.79
N VAL A 421 8.02 6.86 -7.65
CA VAL A 421 7.99 7.14 -9.10
C VAL A 421 7.31 8.46 -9.46
N ASP A 422 6.53 9.04 -8.54
CA ASP A 422 5.81 10.31 -8.72
C ASP A 422 6.65 11.55 -8.35
N GLY A 423 7.92 11.36 -7.99
CA GLY A 423 8.81 12.44 -7.56
C GLY A 423 8.70 12.80 -6.08
N SER A 424 7.94 12.05 -5.29
CA SER A 424 7.95 12.11 -3.83
C SER A 424 9.00 11.16 -3.22
N ASP A 425 9.38 11.43 -1.98
CA ASP A 425 10.12 10.53 -1.10
C ASP A 425 9.11 9.87 -0.16
N ILE A 426 9.16 8.54 -0.06
CA ILE A 426 8.49 7.78 1.00
C ILE A 426 9.43 7.75 2.20
N VAL A 427 8.95 8.23 3.35
CA VAL A 427 9.71 8.31 4.59
C VAL A 427 9.11 7.33 5.59
N HIS A 428 9.83 6.25 5.89
CA HIS A 428 9.46 5.37 6.99
C HIS A 428 10.23 5.75 8.25
N GLY A 429 9.53 5.68 9.37
CA GLY A 429 10.10 5.94 10.67
C GLY A 429 9.28 5.32 11.79
N HIS A 430 9.65 5.63 13.02
CA HIS A 430 8.89 5.26 14.19
C HIS A 430 8.92 6.33 15.27
N VAL A 431 7.90 6.30 16.11
CA VAL A 431 7.78 7.11 17.33
C VAL A 431 7.93 6.19 18.52
N SER A 432 8.89 6.47 19.38
CA SER A 432 9.10 5.76 20.66
C SER A 432 8.56 6.60 21.81
N ILE A 433 7.60 6.03 22.54
CA ILE A 433 6.82 6.69 23.59
C ILE A 433 7.02 5.92 24.91
N PRO A 434 7.87 6.41 25.82
CA PRO A 434 8.06 5.79 27.13
C PRO A 434 6.75 5.77 27.93
N GLN A 435 6.31 4.59 28.38
CA GLN A 435 5.03 4.40 29.07
C GLN A 435 5.08 4.81 30.54
N VAL A 436 5.42 6.08 30.79
CA VAL A 436 5.57 6.66 32.13
C VAL A 436 5.15 8.13 32.16
N GLY A 437 4.82 8.64 33.35
CA GLY A 437 4.47 10.04 33.52
C GLY A 437 3.21 10.43 32.75
N LEU A 438 3.29 11.48 31.93
CA LEU A 438 2.16 11.96 31.12
C LEU A 438 1.81 11.03 29.95
N HIS A 439 2.72 10.14 29.55
CA HIS A 439 2.52 9.14 28.50
C HIS A 439 2.21 7.75 29.09
N SER A 440 1.55 7.70 30.25
CA SER A 440 1.21 6.43 30.92
C SER A 440 -0.01 5.74 30.31
N ASP A 441 -0.76 6.42 29.46
CA ASP A 441 -1.88 5.83 28.71
C ASP A 441 -1.36 5.09 27.46
N PRO A 442 -1.47 3.74 27.41
CA PRO A 442 -1.02 2.96 26.27
C PRO A 442 -1.84 3.20 25.00
N HIS A 443 -3.01 3.83 25.11
CA HIS A 443 -3.91 4.13 24.00
C HIS A 443 -3.98 5.62 23.66
N GLU A 444 -3.03 6.41 24.18
CA GLU A 444 -2.94 7.82 23.87
C GLU A 444 -2.89 8.06 22.35
N PHE A 445 -3.70 9.00 21.86
CA PHE A 445 -3.75 9.28 20.43
C PHE A 445 -2.46 9.97 19.96
N VAL A 446 -1.90 9.45 18.87
CA VAL A 446 -0.70 9.97 18.22
C VAL A 446 -1.09 10.53 16.86
N GLU A 447 -0.71 11.77 16.60
CA GLU A 447 -0.84 12.38 15.27
C GLU A 447 0.54 12.65 14.68
N ILE A 448 0.77 12.20 13.44
CA ILE A 448 1.99 12.48 12.70
C ILE A 448 1.75 13.67 11.77
N ASN A 449 2.49 14.74 12.00
CA ASN A 449 2.45 15.96 11.22
C ASN A 449 3.81 16.18 10.54
N VAL A 450 3.80 16.66 9.29
CA VAL A 450 5.03 17.03 8.60
C VAL A 450 4.98 18.47 8.15
N MET A 451 6.09 19.17 8.35
CA MET A 451 6.18 20.61 8.16
C MET A 451 7.47 20.99 7.45
N GLY A 452 7.39 21.90 6.48
CA GLY A 452 8.57 22.48 5.83
C GLY A 452 9.37 23.42 6.74
N ASN A 453 10.59 23.75 6.35
CA ASN A 453 11.48 24.66 7.10
C ASN A 453 10.97 26.13 7.24
N SER A 454 9.90 26.49 6.53
CA SER A 454 9.20 27.77 6.65
C SER A 454 8.16 27.79 7.77
N GLY A 455 7.89 26.64 8.41
CA GLY A 455 6.80 26.52 9.38
C GLY A 455 5.42 26.34 8.74
N VAL A 456 5.37 25.88 7.49
CA VAL A 456 4.12 25.58 6.76
C VAL A 456 3.99 24.06 6.68
N PRO A 457 2.87 23.48 7.14
CA PRO A 457 2.61 22.05 6.96
C PRO A 457 2.67 21.67 5.48
N PHE A 458 3.23 20.50 5.17
CA PHE A 458 2.97 19.92 3.86
C PHE A 458 1.51 19.49 3.83
N GLY A 459 0.80 19.76 2.74
CA GLY A 459 -0.56 19.25 2.52
C GLY A 459 -0.52 17.76 2.20
N ILE A 460 0.04 16.96 3.09
CA ILE A 460 0.23 15.53 2.90
C ILE A 460 -1.15 14.87 3.00
N THR A 461 -1.35 13.87 2.14
CA THR A 461 -2.27 12.75 2.35
C THR A 461 -2.10 12.18 3.76
N ASP A 462 -3.13 11.59 4.35
CA ASP A 462 -3.05 11.01 5.70
C ASP A 462 -1.78 10.15 5.88
N TRP A 463 -1.13 10.25 7.04
CA TRP A 463 0.00 9.38 7.36
C TRP A 463 -0.49 7.94 7.53
N VAL A 464 0.38 6.97 7.23
CA VAL A 464 0.02 5.56 7.31
C VAL A 464 0.66 4.94 8.55
N CYS A 465 -0.15 4.30 9.39
CA CYS A 465 0.35 3.47 10.48
C CYS A 465 0.84 2.12 9.92
N MET A 466 2.13 1.86 10.08
CA MET A 466 2.78 0.62 9.65
C MET A 466 2.89 -0.41 10.79
N GLY A 467 2.53 -0.02 12.01
CA GLY A 467 2.51 -0.89 13.18
C GLY A 467 2.48 -0.11 14.50
N ASP A 468 1.85 -0.67 15.52
CA ASP A 468 1.76 -0.10 16.86
C ASP A 468 1.92 -1.22 17.90
N ARG A 469 2.96 -1.12 18.74
CA ARG A 469 3.29 -2.18 19.70
C ARG A 469 3.90 -1.63 20.97
N ILE A 470 3.80 -2.39 22.06
CA ILE A 470 4.40 -2.04 23.34
C ILE A 470 5.33 -3.17 23.79
N GLU A 471 6.61 -2.87 23.94
CA GLU A 471 7.66 -3.82 24.30
C GLU A 471 8.43 -3.34 25.55
N ASP A 472 9.14 -4.25 26.22
CA ASP A 472 10.07 -3.89 27.29
C ASP A 472 11.39 -3.34 26.70
N GLU A 473 11.85 -2.20 27.22
CA GLU A 473 13.10 -1.58 26.79
C GLU A 473 14.30 -2.45 27.19
N LYS A 474 15.05 -2.92 26.18
CA LYS A 474 16.17 -3.86 26.37
C LYS A 474 17.28 -3.28 27.22
N GLU A 475 17.54 -1.97 27.07
CA GLU A 475 18.60 -1.29 27.82
C GLU A 475 18.15 -0.83 29.22
N LEU A 476 16.85 -0.77 29.47
CA LEU A 476 16.24 -0.28 30.73
C LEU A 476 15.17 -1.25 31.24
N PRO A 477 15.58 -2.35 31.92
CA PRO A 477 14.65 -3.36 32.41
C PRO A 477 13.52 -2.76 33.26
N GLY A 478 12.27 -3.06 32.90
CA GLY A 478 11.06 -2.59 33.57
C GLY A 478 10.46 -1.29 33.01
N LEU A 479 11.11 -0.63 32.05
CA LEU A 479 10.49 0.45 31.27
C LEU A 479 9.80 -0.15 30.04
N ARG A 480 8.49 0.08 29.92
CA ARG A 480 7.75 -0.24 28.68
C ARG A 480 7.80 0.93 27.72
N VAL A 481 7.93 0.65 26.43
CA VAL A 481 7.96 1.65 25.36
C VAL A 481 6.94 1.26 24.31
N ARG A 482 6.06 2.20 23.96
CA ARG A 482 5.16 2.06 22.81
C ARG A 482 5.88 2.58 21.56
N THR A 483 5.92 1.77 20.52
CA THR A 483 6.52 2.09 19.22
C THR A 483 5.43 2.14 18.16
N VAL A 484 5.21 3.33 17.59
CA VAL A 484 4.29 3.56 16.47
C VAL A 484 5.10 3.80 15.20
N SER A 485 5.12 2.83 14.30
CA SER A 485 5.77 2.92 12.99
C SER A 485 4.89 3.68 12.02
N TYR A 486 5.47 4.64 11.28
CA TYR A 486 4.74 5.50 10.36
C TYR A 486 5.37 5.50 8.97
N SER A 487 4.55 5.77 7.96
CA SER A 487 4.95 6.10 6.59
C SER A 487 4.30 7.42 6.16
N VAL A 488 5.09 8.31 5.58
CA VAL A 488 4.63 9.61 5.04
C VAL A 488 5.32 9.92 3.72
N LYS A 489 4.59 10.54 2.79
CA LYS A 489 5.16 11.05 1.53
C LYS A 489 5.55 12.52 1.64
N VAL A 490 6.75 12.86 1.20
CA VAL A 490 7.25 14.26 1.17
C VAL A 490 7.81 14.61 -0.20
N PRO A 491 7.78 15.88 -0.65
CA PRO A 491 8.35 16.23 -1.94
C PRO A 491 9.88 16.03 -1.95
N THR A 492 10.42 15.39 -2.98
CA THR A 492 11.85 15.12 -3.10
C THR A 492 12.69 16.40 -3.00
N GLY A 493 13.80 16.35 -2.26
CA GLY A 493 14.73 17.48 -2.13
C GLY A 493 14.26 18.56 -1.15
N SER A 494 13.20 18.27 -0.38
CA SER A 494 12.69 19.18 0.66
C SER A 494 13.49 19.09 1.96
N THR A 495 13.41 20.16 2.76
CA THR A 495 13.81 20.15 4.18
C THR A 495 12.57 20.20 5.05
N PHE A 496 12.45 19.29 6.00
CA PHE A 496 11.22 19.10 6.75
C PHE A 496 11.44 18.67 8.20
N TYR A 497 10.37 18.79 8.98
CA TYR A 497 10.22 18.26 10.33
C TYR A 497 9.11 17.22 10.32
N ILE A 498 9.33 16.08 10.96
CA ILE A 498 8.26 15.15 11.34
C ILE A 498 8.00 15.35 12.82
N GLN A 499 6.74 15.56 13.19
CA GLN A 499 6.28 15.78 14.55
C GLN A 499 5.26 14.69 14.90
N ALA A 500 5.46 14.05 16.05
CA ALA A 500 4.46 13.25 16.71
C ALA A 500 3.84 14.10 17.83
N SER A 501 2.57 14.43 17.69
CA SER A 501 1.82 15.24 18.64
C SER A 501 0.75 14.44 19.36
N PHE A 502 0.38 14.91 20.55
CA PHE A 502 -0.64 14.30 21.43
C PHE A 502 -1.78 15.28 21.72
N PRO A 503 -2.70 15.50 20.76
CA PRO A 503 -3.76 16.53 20.86
C PRO A 503 -4.69 16.36 22.07
N ASP A 504 -4.76 15.15 22.61
CA ASP A 504 -5.72 14.77 23.65
C ASP A 504 -5.15 14.91 25.08
N SER A 505 -3.89 15.34 25.24
CA SER A 505 -3.23 15.45 26.54
C SER A 505 -2.27 16.66 26.62
N ASP A 506 -1.68 16.87 27.81
CA ASP A 506 -0.59 17.83 28.04
C ASP A 506 0.81 17.20 27.83
N ALA A 507 0.87 16.01 27.24
CA ALA A 507 2.10 15.27 27.04
C ALA A 507 2.99 15.94 25.97
N ALA A 508 4.30 15.70 26.05
CA ALA A 508 5.25 16.44 25.23
C ALA A 508 5.33 15.84 23.82
N ASP A 509 5.23 16.68 22.80
CA ASP A 509 5.45 16.26 21.42
C ASP A 509 6.88 15.74 21.20
N GLY A 510 7.02 14.81 20.25
CA GLY A 510 8.31 14.41 19.69
C GLY A 510 8.49 15.03 18.31
N PHE A 511 9.72 15.36 17.90
CA PHE A 511 9.96 15.75 16.51
C PHE A 511 11.41 15.54 16.04
N GLN A 512 11.55 15.29 14.75
CA GLN A 512 12.82 15.07 14.05
C GLN A 512 12.96 15.99 12.84
N TYR A 513 14.15 16.56 12.68
CA TYR A 513 14.49 17.40 11.53
C TYR A 513 15.24 16.57 10.48
N CYS A 514 14.87 16.75 9.21
CA CYS A 514 15.56 16.17 8.07
C CYS A 514 15.88 17.27 7.05
N ASP A 515 17.18 17.51 6.82
CA ASP A 515 17.64 18.33 5.70
C ASP A 515 17.94 17.47 4.46
N VAL A 516 18.19 18.15 3.35
CA VAL A 516 18.52 17.51 2.07
C VAL A 516 19.73 16.60 2.18
N ALA A 517 20.72 16.93 3.01
CA ALA A 517 21.93 16.14 3.18
C ALA A 517 21.64 14.81 3.91
N MET A 518 20.86 14.86 4.99
CA MET A 518 20.39 13.67 5.70
C MET A 518 19.51 12.80 4.79
N ALA A 519 18.57 13.40 4.06
CA ALA A 519 17.71 12.66 3.14
C ALA A 519 18.51 11.97 2.02
N THR A 520 19.46 12.68 1.42
CA THR A 520 20.35 12.11 0.39
C THR A 520 21.18 10.95 0.94
N ARG A 521 21.68 11.08 2.18
CA ARG A 521 22.45 10.01 2.84
C ARG A 521 21.59 8.77 3.10
N LEU A 522 20.37 8.95 3.63
CA LEU A 522 19.44 7.84 3.89
C LEU A 522 19.03 7.13 2.60
N ARG A 523 18.75 7.90 1.54
CA ARG A 523 18.46 7.34 0.22
C ARG A 523 19.64 6.56 -0.36
N ALA A 524 20.86 7.09 -0.22
CA ALA A 524 22.06 6.37 -0.67
C ALA A 524 22.30 5.08 0.13
N GLN A 525 22.01 5.08 1.44
CA GLN A 525 22.08 3.87 2.28
C GLN A 525 21.04 2.84 1.85
N TRP A 526 19.81 3.27 1.59
CA TRP A 526 18.76 2.41 1.07
C TRP A 526 19.16 1.80 -0.28
N ASN A 527 19.52 2.63 -1.26
CA ASN A 527 19.94 2.18 -2.58
C ASN A 527 21.14 1.22 -2.52
N ALA A 528 22.12 1.45 -1.63
CA ALA A 528 23.26 0.54 -1.48
C ALA A 528 22.86 -0.89 -1.04
N MET A 529 21.71 -1.05 -0.38
CA MET A 529 21.18 -2.34 0.05
C MET A 529 20.19 -2.94 -0.95
N THR A 530 19.56 -2.12 -1.78
CA THR A 530 18.36 -2.50 -2.56
C THR A 530 18.49 -2.28 -4.06
N GLU A 531 19.59 -1.72 -4.55
CA GLU A 531 19.79 -1.48 -5.98
C GLU A 531 19.96 -2.81 -6.72
N PRO A 532 19.03 -3.16 -7.64
CA PRO A 532 19.04 -4.45 -8.31
C PRO A 532 20.28 -4.58 -9.21
N ALA A 533 20.71 -5.82 -9.46
CA ALA A 533 21.92 -6.12 -10.22
C ALA A 533 21.98 -5.42 -11.59
N CYS A 534 20.85 -5.27 -12.29
CA CYS A 534 20.76 -4.58 -13.57
C CYS A 534 21.16 -3.08 -13.51
N LYS A 535 21.18 -2.47 -12.33
CA LYS A 535 21.58 -1.07 -12.09
C LYS A 535 22.91 -0.93 -11.36
N ALA A 536 23.60 -2.04 -11.08
CA ALA A 536 24.81 -2.03 -10.26
C ALA A 536 25.96 -1.23 -10.93
N PRO A 537 26.45 -0.15 -10.31
CA PRO A 537 27.51 0.69 -10.89
C PRO A 537 28.88 -0.02 -10.92
N SER A 538 29.08 -1.07 -10.13
CA SER A 538 30.30 -1.86 -10.05
C SER A 538 30.40 -2.97 -11.11
N TYR A 539 29.37 -3.17 -11.93
CA TYR A 539 29.26 -4.32 -12.82
C TYR A 539 30.44 -4.49 -13.79
N ASP A 540 30.88 -3.44 -14.52
CA ASP A 540 32.01 -3.57 -15.48
C ASP A 540 33.29 -4.09 -14.82
N SER A 541 33.62 -3.56 -13.64
CA SER A 541 34.79 -3.99 -12.88
C SER A 541 34.62 -5.43 -12.36
N TRP A 542 33.42 -5.75 -11.85
CA TRP A 542 33.08 -7.10 -11.39
C TRP A 542 33.21 -8.12 -12.52
N PHE A 543 32.61 -7.86 -13.68
CA PHE A 543 32.65 -8.76 -14.82
C PHE A 543 34.09 -9.05 -15.24
N ARG A 544 34.91 -8.01 -15.44
CA ARG A 544 36.31 -8.16 -15.90
C ARG A 544 37.21 -8.88 -14.91
N SER A 545 37.03 -8.64 -13.61
CA SER A 545 37.95 -9.13 -12.58
C SER A 545 37.50 -10.46 -11.96
N GLN A 546 36.19 -10.69 -11.84
CA GLN A 546 35.63 -11.82 -11.11
C GLN A 546 34.91 -12.83 -12.01
N HIS A 547 34.26 -12.39 -13.10
CA HIS A 547 33.37 -13.27 -13.85
C HIS A 547 33.97 -13.84 -15.14
N ARG A 548 34.63 -12.97 -15.91
CA ARG A 548 35.23 -13.27 -17.21
C ARG A 548 36.35 -14.31 -17.09
N ALA A 549 36.39 -15.29 -18.00
CA ALA A 549 37.47 -16.27 -18.06
C ALA A 549 38.84 -15.59 -18.26
N SER A 550 39.84 -16.02 -17.49
CA SER A 550 41.23 -15.56 -17.65
C SER A 550 41.88 -16.21 -18.88
N ALA A 551 42.98 -15.62 -19.36
CA ALA A 551 43.73 -16.19 -20.47
C ALA A 551 44.24 -17.61 -20.16
N GLU A 552 44.63 -17.88 -18.91
CA GLU A 552 45.04 -19.22 -18.45
C GLU A 552 43.87 -20.20 -18.47
N GLU A 553 42.68 -19.80 -18.00
CA GLU A 553 41.47 -20.64 -18.04
C GLU A 553 41.12 -20.99 -19.49
N ILE A 554 41.16 -20.02 -20.41
CA ILE A 554 40.91 -20.26 -21.84
C ILE A 554 41.92 -21.24 -22.44
N GLU A 555 43.20 -21.11 -22.08
CA GLU A 555 44.24 -22.02 -22.58
C GLU A 555 44.06 -23.45 -22.04
N MET A 556 43.67 -23.58 -20.78
CA MET A 556 43.38 -24.89 -20.17
C MET A 556 42.17 -25.55 -20.80
N GLN A 557 41.09 -24.80 -21.04
CA GLN A 557 39.88 -25.30 -21.70
C GLN A 557 40.18 -25.93 -23.07
N ARG A 558 41.15 -25.41 -23.83
CA ARG A 558 41.57 -25.96 -25.13
C ARG A 558 42.17 -27.37 -25.05
N HIS A 559 42.61 -27.78 -23.86
CA HIS A 559 43.24 -29.08 -23.61
C HIS A 559 42.30 -30.08 -22.90
N ILE A 560 41.08 -29.67 -22.57
CA ILE A 560 40.08 -30.51 -21.91
C ILE A 560 39.25 -31.23 -22.99
N HIS A 561 39.07 -32.53 -22.82
CA HIS A 561 38.21 -33.38 -23.64
C HIS A 561 36.99 -33.82 -22.84
N PHE A 562 35.85 -33.91 -23.52
CA PHE A 562 34.58 -34.31 -22.95
C PHE A 562 34.16 -35.70 -23.46
N ASP A 563 33.29 -36.39 -22.71
CA ASP A 563 32.70 -37.65 -23.17
C ASP A 563 31.74 -37.41 -24.34
N VAL A 564 30.98 -36.31 -24.27
CA VAL A 564 30.12 -35.82 -25.34
C VAL A 564 30.70 -34.52 -25.89
N GLU A 565 31.14 -34.56 -27.15
CA GLU A 565 31.71 -33.40 -27.85
C GLU A 565 30.82 -33.00 -29.05
N PRO A 566 29.75 -32.23 -28.83
CA PRO A 566 28.86 -31.80 -29.90
C PRO A 566 29.56 -30.79 -30.82
N THR A 567 29.20 -30.79 -32.11
CA THR A 567 29.58 -29.73 -33.04
C THR A 567 28.52 -28.64 -33.04
N TYR A 568 28.90 -27.37 -32.90
CA TYR A 568 27.98 -26.22 -32.95
C TYR A 568 27.99 -25.54 -34.31
N SER A 569 26.81 -25.28 -34.90
CA SER A 569 26.67 -24.38 -36.06
C SER A 569 26.21 -23.01 -35.59
N ILE A 570 27.11 -22.03 -35.64
CA ILE A 570 26.80 -20.64 -35.30
C ILE A 570 26.28 -19.94 -36.54
N ILE A 571 25.00 -19.54 -36.53
CA ILE A 571 24.31 -18.93 -37.66
C ILE A 571 24.26 -17.43 -37.45
N VAL A 572 24.73 -16.67 -38.44
CA VAL A 572 24.78 -15.19 -38.39
C VAL A 572 24.25 -14.59 -39.69
N PRO A 573 23.00 -14.08 -39.70
CA PRO A 573 22.49 -13.25 -40.79
C PRO A 573 23.22 -11.90 -40.85
N LEU A 574 23.81 -11.57 -42.00
CA LEU A 574 24.52 -10.32 -42.24
C LEU A 574 23.68 -9.39 -43.10
N TYR A 575 23.18 -8.29 -42.54
CA TYR A 575 22.46 -7.25 -43.28
C TYR A 575 22.99 -5.87 -42.94
N LYS A 576 23.57 -5.18 -43.93
CA LYS A 576 24.20 -3.85 -43.78
C LYS A 576 25.18 -3.81 -42.61
N THR A 577 25.87 -4.91 -42.36
CA THR A 577 26.74 -5.10 -41.20
C THR A 577 27.98 -4.22 -41.33
N PRO A 578 28.21 -3.28 -40.39
CA PRO A 578 29.44 -2.50 -40.39
C PRO A 578 30.68 -3.40 -40.25
N ILE A 579 31.72 -3.11 -41.03
CA ILE A 579 32.95 -3.92 -41.08
C ILE A 579 33.60 -4.09 -39.70
N SER A 580 33.56 -3.05 -38.84
CA SER A 580 34.07 -3.15 -37.47
C SER A 580 33.29 -4.16 -36.64
N PHE A 581 31.97 -4.18 -36.77
CA PHE A 581 31.10 -5.10 -36.03
C PHE A 581 31.27 -6.53 -36.53
N PHE A 582 31.30 -6.73 -37.86
CA PHE A 582 31.61 -8.02 -38.46
C PHE A 582 32.93 -8.60 -37.93
N ARG A 583 33.99 -7.77 -37.83
CA ARG A 583 35.29 -8.21 -37.32
C ARG A 583 35.24 -8.59 -35.85
N ASP A 584 34.58 -7.80 -35.01
CA ASP A 584 34.44 -8.11 -33.58
C ASP A 584 33.67 -9.44 -33.39
N MET A 585 32.52 -9.57 -34.07
CA MET A 585 31.68 -10.76 -34.07
C MET A 585 32.48 -11.99 -34.53
N ALA A 586 33.07 -11.95 -35.73
CA ALA A 586 33.82 -13.08 -36.28
C ALA A 586 35.01 -13.48 -35.38
N ASN A 587 35.76 -12.49 -34.87
CA ASN A 587 36.86 -12.77 -33.95
C ASN A 587 36.40 -13.41 -32.63
N SER A 588 35.21 -13.09 -32.14
CA SER A 588 34.67 -13.71 -30.92
C SER A 588 34.38 -15.20 -31.11
N VAL A 589 33.96 -15.61 -32.31
CA VAL A 589 33.76 -17.01 -32.69
C VAL A 589 35.11 -17.72 -32.90
N LEU A 590 36.04 -17.09 -33.63
CA LEU A 590 37.38 -17.68 -33.87
C LEU A 590 38.16 -17.95 -32.57
N ARG A 591 37.89 -17.17 -31.51
CA ARG A 591 38.58 -17.26 -30.21
C ARG A 591 38.01 -18.30 -29.27
N GLN A 592 36.89 -18.96 -29.61
CA GLN A 592 36.29 -19.99 -28.76
C GLN A 592 37.32 -21.04 -28.34
N SER A 593 37.37 -21.35 -27.05
CA SER A 593 38.28 -22.35 -26.48
C SER A 593 37.88 -23.78 -26.87
N TYR A 594 36.59 -24.03 -27.03
CA TYR A 594 36.06 -25.29 -27.56
C TYR A 594 36.22 -25.35 -29.09
N PRO A 595 36.84 -26.40 -29.66
CA PRO A 595 37.30 -26.37 -31.05
C PRO A 595 36.25 -26.79 -32.10
N ARG A 596 35.18 -27.47 -31.70
CA ARG A 596 34.21 -28.10 -32.63
C ARG A 596 33.03 -27.20 -32.92
N TRP A 597 33.20 -26.30 -33.88
CA TRP A 597 32.15 -25.44 -34.39
C TRP A 597 32.32 -25.18 -35.89
N GLU A 598 31.24 -24.76 -36.53
CA GLU A 598 31.24 -24.08 -37.83
C GLU A 598 30.54 -22.73 -37.71
N LEU A 599 30.95 -21.75 -38.52
CA LEU A 599 30.34 -20.43 -38.59
C LEU A 599 29.66 -20.27 -39.94
N VAL A 600 28.33 -20.21 -39.93
CA VAL A 600 27.46 -20.07 -41.10
C VAL A 600 27.05 -18.61 -41.24
N LEU A 601 27.77 -17.90 -42.10
CA LEU A 601 27.49 -16.50 -42.43
C LEU A 601 26.46 -16.45 -43.55
N VAL A 602 25.29 -15.89 -43.30
CA VAL A 602 24.26 -15.71 -44.33
C VAL A 602 24.33 -14.27 -44.82
N ASN A 603 24.97 -14.05 -45.98
CA ASN A 603 25.14 -12.71 -46.52
C ASN A 603 23.85 -12.25 -47.22
N ALA A 604 23.13 -11.34 -46.56
CA ALA A 604 21.89 -10.72 -47.05
C ALA A 604 22.12 -9.28 -47.56
N SER A 605 23.38 -8.86 -47.72
CA SER A 605 23.77 -7.60 -48.36
C SER A 605 24.64 -7.85 -49.59
N PRO A 606 24.08 -8.48 -50.64
CA PRO A 606 24.82 -8.76 -51.86
C PRO A 606 25.25 -7.50 -52.61
N GLU A 607 24.80 -6.31 -52.22
CA GLU A 607 25.27 -5.02 -52.73
C GLU A 607 26.55 -4.49 -52.06
N ASP A 608 26.95 -5.02 -50.90
CA ASP A 608 28.12 -4.54 -50.14
C ASP A 608 29.39 -5.32 -50.51
N ASP A 609 30.13 -4.82 -51.49
CA ASP A 609 31.39 -5.42 -51.95
C ASP A 609 32.46 -5.49 -50.85
N ALA A 610 32.47 -4.54 -49.91
CA ALA A 610 33.47 -4.49 -48.84
C ALA A 610 33.21 -5.60 -47.82
N LEU A 611 31.95 -5.77 -47.41
CA LEU A 611 31.54 -6.86 -46.53
C LEU A 611 31.77 -8.22 -47.21
N ARG A 612 31.35 -8.37 -48.48
CA ARG A 612 31.56 -9.60 -49.26
C ARG A 612 33.04 -9.98 -49.33
N GLY A 613 33.91 -9.00 -49.55
CA GLY A 613 35.37 -9.21 -49.55
C GLY A 613 35.92 -9.67 -48.20
N GLN A 614 35.41 -9.15 -47.07
CA GLN A 614 35.81 -9.61 -45.74
C GLN A 614 35.31 -11.03 -45.45
N VAL A 615 34.06 -11.35 -45.82
CA VAL A 615 33.47 -12.67 -45.64
C VAL A 615 34.21 -13.73 -46.47
N ALA A 616 34.48 -13.45 -47.75
CA ALA A 616 35.24 -14.34 -48.63
C ALA A 616 36.65 -14.59 -48.08
N SER A 617 37.35 -13.54 -47.66
CA SER A 617 38.66 -13.67 -47.02
C SER A 617 38.59 -14.58 -45.79
N LEU A 618 37.60 -14.41 -44.91
CA LEU A 618 37.47 -15.25 -43.72
C LEU A 618 37.22 -16.73 -44.06
N CYS A 619 36.36 -17.01 -45.04
CA CYS A 619 36.08 -18.38 -45.52
C CYS A 619 37.32 -19.05 -46.16
N GLU A 620 38.21 -18.26 -46.79
CA GLU A 620 39.47 -18.78 -47.33
C GLU A 620 40.43 -19.20 -46.21
N HIS A 621 40.53 -18.38 -45.15
CA HIS A 621 41.49 -18.54 -44.05
C HIS A 621 41.11 -19.61 -43.02
N ASP A 622 39.81 -19.80 -42.72
CA ASP A 622 39.35 -20.83 -41.77
C ASP A 622 38.26 -21.70 -42.42
N LYS A 623 38.55 -22.99 -42.59
CA LYS A 623 37.65 -23.95 -43.26
C LYS A 623 36.38 -24.27 -42.48
N ARG A 624 36.31 -23.87 -41.21
CA ARG A 624 35.08 -23.96 -40.39
C ARG A 624 34.09 -22.84 -40.71
N VAL A 625 34.51 -21.80 -41.43
CA VAL A 625 33.65 -20.67 -41.82
C VAL A 625 33.09 -20.90 -43.22
N ARG A 626 31.78 -20.72 -43.36
CA ARG A 626 31.04 -20.89 -44.61
C ARG A 626 30.15 -19.69 -44.85
N CYS A 627 29.99 -19.31 -46.12
CA CYS A 627 29.08 -18.26 -46.52
C CYS A 627 27.91 -18.85 -47.34
N VAL A 628 26.69 -18.44 -47.00
CA VAL A 628 25.49 -18.60 -47.82
C VAL A 628 25.17 -17.23 -48.41
N GLU A 629 25.39 -17.06 -49.72
CA GLU A 629 25.09 -15.82 -50.42
C GLU A 629 23.62 -15.79 -50.83
N LEU A 630 22.90 -14.73 -50.42
CA LEU A 630 21.52 -14.49 -50.84
C LEU A 630 21.49 -13.48 -51.99
N SER A 631 20.52 -13.63 -52.90
CA SER A 631 20.31 -12.68 -54.00
C SER A 631 19.77 -11.32 -53.54
N GLU A 632 19.11 -11.28 -52.39
CA GLU A 632 18.54 -10.10 -51.75
C GLU A 632 18.28 -10.36 -50.26
N ASN A 633 18.02 -9.31 -49.48
CA ASN A 633 17.59 -9.44 -48.09
C ASN A 633 16.13 -9.94 -48.00
N LYS A 634 15.91 -11.08 -47.35
CA LYS A 634 14.58 -11.70 -47.20
C LYS A 634 13.90 -11.42 -45.85
N GLY A 635 14.50 -10.58 -45.00
CA GLY A 635 14.07 -10.40 -43.61
C GLY A 635 14.81 -11.33 -42.65
N ILE A 636 14.85 -10.97 -41.36
CA ILE A 636 15.70 -11.66 -40.37
C ILE A 636 15.30 -13.13 -40.22
N THR A 637 14.01 -13.44 -40.28
CA THR A 637 13.50 -14.80 -40.14
C THR A 637 13.96 -15.69 -41.28
N LEU A 638 13.70 -15.28 -42.52
CA LEU A 638 14.03 -16.08 -43.69
C LEU A 638 15.54 -16.18 -43.92
N ASN A 639 16.30 -15.11 -43.64
CA ASN A 639 17.77 -15.18 -43.68
C ASN A 639 18.30 -16.19 -42.65
N THR A 640 17.72 -16.23 -41.45
CA THR A 640 18.09 -17.23 -40.42
C THR A 640 17.77 -18.65 -40.89
N ASN A 641 16.62 -18.86 -41.53
CA ASN A 641 16.21 -20.17 -42.06
C ASN A 641 17.18 -20.74 -43.12
N GLU A 642 17.73 -19.88 -43.99
CA GLU A 642 18.77 -20.28 -44.95
C GLU A 642 20.03 -20.79 -44.22
N GLY A 643 20.38 -20.12 -43.12
CA GLY A 643 21.46 -20.55 -42.23
C GLY A 643 21.17 -21.89 -41.55
N ILE A 644 19.95 -22.08 -41.01
CA ILE A 644 19.51 -23.34 -40.39
C ILE A 644 19.59 -24.50 -41.39
N THR A 645 19.21 -24.24 -42.65
CA THR A 645 19.26 -25.25 -43.72
C THR A 645 20.70 -25.62 -44.08
N ALA A 646 21.62 -24.66 -44.08
CA ALA A 646 23.02 -24.88 -44.40
C ALA A 646 23.86 -25.51 -43.26
N ALA A 647 23.37 -25.39 -42.01
CA ALA A 647 24.01 -25.87 -40.80
C ALA A 647 24.03 -27.41 -40.69
N THR A 648 25.15 -27.93 -40.21
CA THR A 648 25.48 -29.38 -40.14
C THR A 648 25.84 -29.87 -38.73
N GLY A 649 25.93 -28.96 -37.76
CA GLY A 649 26.25 -29.26 -36.38
C GLY A 649 25.13 -29.95 -35.61
N ASP A 650 25.47 -30.54 -34.47
CA ASP A 650 24.54 -31.18 -33.54
C ASP A 650 23.63 -30.16 -32.84
N PHE A 651 24.13 -28.94 -32.65
CA PHE A 651 23.41 -27.80 -32.10
C PHE A 651 23.50 -26.58 -33.02
N LEU A 652 22.43 -25.81 -33.08
CA LEU A 652 22.32 -24.54 -33.78
C LEU A 652 22.41 -23.41 -32.75
N CYS A 653 23.33 -22.47 -32.94
CA CYS A 653 23.48 -21.27 -32.12
C CYS A 653 23.13 -20.03 -32.95
N PHE A 654 22.35 -19.12 -32.39
CA PHE A 654 21.99 -17.86 -33.05
C PHE A 654 22.80 -16.70 -32.48
N LEU A 655 23.52 -15.98 -33.33
CA LEU A 655 24.35 -14.83 -32.97
C LEU A 655 24.05 -13.67 -33.91
N ASP A 656 23.80 -12.50 -33.35
CA ASP A 656 23.57 -11.29 -34.14
C ASP A 656 24.88 -10.73 -34.70
N HIS A 657 24.79 -10.14 -35.89
CA HIS A 657 25.96 -9.69 -36.65
C HIS A 657 26.70 -8.50 -36.03
N ASP A 658 26.08 -7.81 -35.08
CA ASP A 658 26.57 -6.64 -34.36
C ASP A 658 27.01 -6.94 -32.92
N ASP A 659 26.82 -8.17 -32.45
CA ASP A 659 27.16 -8.61 -31.10
C ASP A 659 28.38 -9.54 -31.08
N PHE A 660 28.78 -9.99 -29.89
CA PHE A 660 29.94 -10.85 -29.73
C PHE A 660 29.87 -11.73 -28.48
N LEU A 661 30.60 -12.86 -28.52
CA LEU A 661 30.62 -13.88 -27.48
C LEU A 661 31.88 -13.79 -26.59
N GLU A 662 31.78 -14.29 -25.37
CA GLU A 662 32.98 -14.60 -24.57
C GLU A 662 33.70 -15.87 -25.08
N PRO A 663 35.04 -15.95 -24.98
CA PRO A 663 35.81 -17.05 -25.54
C PRO A 663 35.54 -18.44 -24.93
N ASP A 664 34.89 -18.52 -23.76
CA ASP A 664 34.52 -19.79 -23.13
C ASP A 664 33.07 -20.23 -23.38
N ALA A 665 32.30 -19.51 -24.21
CA ALA A 665 30.86 -19.78 -24.38
C ALA A 665 30.55 -21.23 -24.79
N LEU A 666 31.15 -21.72 -25.87
CA LEU A 666 30.90 -23.09 -26.35
C LEU A 666 31.48 -24.17 -25.42
N TYR A 667 32.55 -23.84 -24.67
CA TYR A 667 33.09 -24.74 -23.65
C TYR A 667 32.10 -24.93 -22.51
N ARG A 668 31.50 -23.82 -22.02
CA ARG A 668 30.50 -23.85 -20.95
C ARG A 668 29.23 -24.61 -21.35
N TYR A 669 28.76 -24.43 -22.58
CA TYR A 669 27.63 -25.21 -23.10
C TYR A 669 27.95 -26.70 -23.20
N THR A 670 29.17 -27.04 -23.65
CA THR A 670 29.59 -28.45 -23.71
C THR A 670 29.70 -29.06 -22.33
N LEU A 671 30.22 -28.32 -21.34
CA LEU A 671 30.24 -28.75 -19.95
C LEU A 671 28.82 -29.05 -19.42
N ALA A 672 27.85 -28.15 -19.68
CA ALA A 672 26.46 -28.34 -19.29
C ALA A 672 25.81 -29.57 -19.96
N ILE A 673 26.07 -29.79 -21.25
CA ILE A 673 25.59 -30.98 -21.97
C ILE A 673 26.20 -32.27 -21.41
N ASN A 674 27.45 -32.25 -20.92
CA ASN A 674 28.04 -33.44 -20.31
C ASN A 674 27.45 -33.74 -18.92
N ASP A 675 27.05 -32.71 -18.17
CA ASP A 675 26.31 -32.88 -16.92
C ASP A 675 24.89 -33.44 -17.18
N ARG A 676 24.22 -32.95 -18.24
CA ARG A 676 22.88 -33.37 -18.65
C ARG A 676 22.82 -33.67 -20.16
N PRO A 677 23.15 -34.90 -20.62
CA PRO A 677 23.19 -35.24 -22.05
C PRO A 677 21.85 -35.15 -22.80
N ASP A 678 20.74 -35.14 -22.06
CA ASP A 678 19.38 -34.91 -22.57
C ASP A 678 19.05 -33.43 -22.81
N THR A 679 19.99 -32.50 -22.56
CA THR A 679 19.83 -31.07 -22.84
C THR A 679 19.55 -30.81 -24.31
N ASP A 680 18.47 -30.11 -24.58
CA ASP A 680 17.92 -29.88 -25.91
C ASP A 680 17.89 -28.41 -26.30
N MET A 681 17.92 -27.53 -25.29
CA MET A 681 17.98 -26.09 -25.45
C MET A 681 18.88 -25.52 -24.35
N LEU A 682 19.76 -24.59 -24.72
CA LEU A 682 20.63 -23.86 -23.83
C LEU A 682 20.47 -22.36 -24.04
N TYR A 683 20.61 -21.63 -22.94
CA TYR A 683 20.73 -20.19 -22.94
C TYR A 683 21.64 -19.72 -21.80
N CYS A 684 22.17 -18.51 -21.93
CA CYS A 684 23.12 -17.93 -20.98
C CYS A 684 22.70 -16.53 -20.53
N ASP A 685 23.31 -16.05 -19.46
CA ASP A 685 23.21 -14.65 -19.08
C ASP A 685 23.86 -13.77 -20.15
N GLU A 686 23.43 -12.51 -20.20
CA GLU A 686 23.96 -11.51 -21.14
C GLU A 686 24.12 -10.15 -20.45
N ASP A 687 24.80 -9.22 -21.10
CA ASP A 687 24.84 -7.82 -20.67
C ASP A 687 24.84 -6.89 -21.88
N LYS A 688 24.85 -5.58 -21.62
CA LYS A 688 25.02 -4.57 -22.65
C LYS A 688 26.45 -4.05 -22.71
N PHE A 689 26.98 -3.97 -23.92
CA PHE A 689 28.27 -3.34 -24.20
C PHE A 689 28.09 -1.98 -24.88
N ASP A 690 28.48 -0.91 -24.19
CA ASP A 690 28.38 0.46 -24.68
C ASP A 690 29.73 1.19 -24.50
N ASN A 691 30.30 1.67 -25.61
CA ASN A 691 31.52 2.49 -25.63
C ASN A 691 32.67 1.95 -24.76
N GLY A 692 32.92 0.64 -24.81
CA GLY A 692 34.02 0.01 -24.08
C GLY A 692 33.66 -0.44 -22.66
N ARG A 693 32.43 -0.21 -22.18
CA ARG A 693 31.96 -0.60 -20.85
C ARG A 693 30.84 -1.63 -20.92
N TYR A 694 30.88 -2.59 -20.02
CA TYR A 694 29.79 -3.54 -19.77
C TYR A 694 28.83 -2.95 -18.73
N ARG A 695 27.52 -3.03 -18.96
CA ARG A 695 26.48 -2.53 -18.05
C ARG A 695 25.18 -3.33 -18.20
N GLU A 696 24.24 -3.08 -17.30
CA GLU A 696 22.88 -3.64 -17.36
C GLU A 696 22.88 -5.17 -17.56
N PRO A 697 23.50 -5.94 -16.65
CA PRO A 697 23.48 -7.38 -16.74
C PRO A 697 22.06 -7.93 -16.71
N PHE A 698 21.86 -8.99 -17.48
CA PHE A 698 20.65 -9.77 -17.55
C PHE A 698 20.97 -11.17 -17.02
N PHE A 699 20.91 -11.30 -15.70
CA PHE A 699 21.11 -12.56 -14.97
C PHE A 699 19.84 -13.39 -14.98
N LYS A 700 19.67 -14.19 -16.03
CA LYS A 700 18.43 -14.90 -16.34
C LYS A 700 18.12 -15.92 -15.24
N THR A 701 16.85 -16.25 -15.11
CA THR A 701 16.38 -17.33 -14.24
C THR A 701 16.51 -18.68 -14.95
N GLU A 702 16.26 -19.77 -14.21
CA GLU A 702 16.02 -21.10 -14.79
C GLU A 702 14.79 -21.07 -15.75
N TRP A 703 14.42 -22.21 -16.34
CA TRP A 703 13.32 -22.22 -17.30
C TRP A 703 12.02 -21.73 -16.66
N ASN A 704 11.51 -20.60 -17.15
CA ASN A 704 10.40 -19.85 -16.58
C ASN A 704 9.38 -19.53 -17.68
N PRO A 705 8.52 -20.49 -18.06
CA PRO A 705 7.54 -20.32 -19.12
C PRO A 705 6.56 -19.18 -18.87
N ASP A 706 6.21 -18.89 -17.62
CA ASP A 706 5.30 -17.78 -17.29
C ASP A 706 5.95 -16.41 -17.57
N LEU A 707 7.23 -16.25 -17.22
CA LEU A 707 8.00 -15.07 -17.62
C LEU A 707 8.16 -15.01 -19.15
N LEU A 708 8.35 -16.16 -19.82
CA LEU A 708 8.49 -16.23 -21.28
C LEU A 708 7.23 -15.77 -22.01
N ILE A 709 6.04 -16.01 -21.46
CA ILE A 709 4.77 -15.51 -22.00
C ILE A 709 4.73 -13.98 -21.91
N GLY A 710 5.19 -13.42 -20.78
CA GLY A 710 5.20 -11.97 -20.58
C GLY A 710 6.32 -11.23 -21.31
N MET A 711 7.47 -11.89 -21.53
CA MET A 711 8.61 -11.35 -22.25
C MET A 711 9.59 -12.40 -22.79
N ASN A 712 10.25 -12.09 -23.91
CA ASN A 712 11.38 -12.88 -24.40
C ASN A 712 12.65 -12.68 -23.55
N TYR A 713 12.71 -13.29 -22.36
CA TYR A 713 13.87 -13.19 -21.47
C TYR A 713 15.05 -14.07 -21.93
N VAL A 714 14.79 -15.11 -22.73
CA VAL A 714 15.83 -16.01 -23.26
C VAL A 714 16.63 -15.30 -24.35
N CYS A 715 15.94 -14.74 -25.35
CA CYS A 715 16.48 -13.92 -26.44
C CYS A 715 17.85 -14.38 -26.97
N HIS A 716 18.94 -13.70 -26.57
CA HIS A 716 20.22 -13.89 -27.22
C HIS A 716 21.04 -15.10 -26.73
N PHE A 717 21.85 -15.56 -27.69
CA PHE A 717 22.58 -16.82 -27.73
C PHE A 717 21.76 -18.07 -27.44
N LEU A 718 20.50 -18.07 -27.87
CA LEU A 718 19.68 -19.27 -27.97
C LEU A 718 20.45 -20.36 -28.72
N THR A 719 20.62 -21.50 -28.08
CA THR A 719 21.28 -22.67 -28.66
C THR A 719 20.39 -23.89 -28.54
N VAL A 720 20.09 -24.53 -29.67
CA VAL A 720 19.05 -25.57 -29.73
C VAL A 720 19.58 -26.81 -30.45
N ARG A 721 19.18 -27.99 -30.00
CA ARG A 721 19.56 -29.24 -30.64
C ARG A 721 18.95 -29.31 -32.04
N LYS A 722 19.80 -29.53 -33.04
CA LYS A 722 19.38 -29.53 -34.45
C LYS A 722 18.28 -30.55 -34.72
N SER A 723 18.37 -31.75 -34.13
CA SER A 723 17.36 -32.80 -34.31
C SER A 723 15.94 -32.40 -33.87
N ILE A 724 15.80 -31.43 -32.95
CA ILE A 724 14.49 -30.89 -32.58
C ILE A 724 14.03 -29.93 -33.66
N VAL A 725 14.88 -29.01 -34.09
CA VAL A 725 14.56 -28.03 -35.14
C VAL A 725 14.18 -28.72 -36.44
N ASP A 726 14.86 -29.81 -36.81
CA ASP A 726 14.52 -30.62 -38.00
C ASP A 726 13.12 -31.26 -37.91
N SER A 727 12.55 -31.39 -36.71
CA SER A 727 11.18 -31.88 -36.48
C SER A 727 10.13 -30.76 -36.45
N LEU A 728 10.54 -29.50 -36.60
CA LEU A 728 9.70 -28.32 -36.55
C LEU A 728 9.53 -27.72 -37.94
N THR A 729 8.37 -27.11 -38.18
CA THR A 729 8.21 -26.13 -39.27
C THR A 729 8.93 -24.84 -38.85
N LEU A 730 9.79 -24.33 -39.73
CA LEU A 730 10.47 -23.05 -39.51
C LEU A 730 9.48 -21.88 -39.64
N PRO A 731 9.70 -20.78 -38.90
CA PRO A 731 8.86 -19.58 -39.01
C PRO A 731 9.01 -18.90 -40.37
N GLU A 732 7.94 -18.27 -40.84
CA GLU A 732 7.92 -17.44 -42.04
C GLU A 732 8.09 -15.95 -41.68
N ALA A 733 8.08 -15.05 -42.68
CA ALA A 733 8.42 -13.64 -42.51
C ALA A 733 7.51 -12.85 -41.53
N GLU A 734 6.31 -13.33 -41.19
CA GLU A 734 5.45 -12.68 -40.18
C GLU A 734 6.07 -12.62 -38.77
N TYR A 735 7.10 -13.42 -38.50
CA TYR A 735 7.82 -13.42 -37.22
C TYR A 735 9.05 -12.50 -37.22
N ASP A 736 9.26 -11.67 -38.24
CA ASP A 736 10.42 -10.78 -38.29
C ASP A 736 10.52 -9.90 -37.02
N GLY A 737 11.66 -10.04 -36.34
CA GLY A 737 11.97 -9.36 -35.08
C GLY A 737 11.51 -10.09 -33.81
N SER A 738 10.83 -11.23 -33.93
CA SER A 738 10.42 -12.12 -32.83
C SER A 738 10.61 -13.60 -33.17
N GLN A 739 11.42 -13.91 -34.18
CA GLN A 739 11.65 -15.27 -34.68
C GLN A 739 12.34 -16.16 -33.64
N ASP A 740 13.18 -15.57 -32.80
CA ASP A 740 13.86 -16.19 -31.68
C ASP A 740 12.88 -16.53 -30.55
N TRP A 741 11.93 -15.64 -30.24
CA TRP A 741 10.87 -15.89 -29.25
C TRP A 741 9.96 -17.04 -29.71
N HIS A 742 9.52 -16.99 -30.97
CA HIS A 742 8.73 -18.08 -31.57
C HIS A 742 9.50 -19.41 -31.51
N MET A 743 10.80 -19.41 -31.85
CA MET A 743 11.63 -20.61 -31.80
C MET A 743 11.82 -21.14 -30.37
N THR A 744 12.03 -20.23 -29.41
CA THR A 744 12.17 -20.57 -27.98
C THR A 744 10.93 -21.32 -27.49
N PHE A 745 9.71 -20.84 -27.79
CA PHE A 745 8.49 -21.57 -27.46
C PHE A 745 8.45 -22.96 -28.11
N ARG A 746 8.66 -23.02 -29.43
CA ARG A 746 8.54 -24.27 -30.20
C ARG A 746 9.52 -25.35 -29.77
N VAL A 747 10.74 -24.96 -29.40
CA VAL A 747 11.74 -25.87 -28.88
C VAL A 747 11.44 -26.22 -27.43
N GLY A 748 11.10 -25.25 -26.59
CA GLY A 748 10.71 -25.47 -25.19
C GLY A 748 9.55 -26.45 -25.03
N GLU A 749 8.53 -26.37 -25.90
CA GLU A 749 7.37 -27.28 -25.97
C GLU A 749 7.77 -28.76 -26.19
N LYS A 750 8.94 -29.03 -26.78
CA LYS A 750 9.41 -30.39 -27.14
C LYS A 750 10.68 -30.83 -26.43
N ALA A 751 11.40 -29.91 -25.79
CA ALA A 751 12.70 -30.17 -25.17
C ALA A 751 12.56 -31.17 -24.02
N ARG A 752 13.46 -32.16 -23.95
CA ARG A 752 13.55 -33.06 -22.79
C ARG A 752 14.12 -32.32 -21.58
N HIS A 753 15.05 -31.41 -21.83
CA HIS A 753 15.63 -30.55 -20.82
C HIS A 753 16.06 -29.21 -21.43
N VAL A 754 15.70 -28.11 -20.76
CA VAL A 754 16.17 -26.76 -21.06
C VAL A 754 17.18 -26.38 -19.98
N CYS A 755 18.38 -25.98 -20.39
CA CYS A 755 19.49 -25.67 -19.49
C CYS A 755 19.85 -24.18 -19.53
N HIS A 756 19.77 -23.53 -18.37
CA HIS A 756 20.36 -22.22 -18.16
C HIS A 756 21.82 -22.37 -17.73
N VAL A 757 22.71 -21.67 -18.40
CA VAL A 757 24.10 -21.51 -17.98
C VAL A 757 24.26 -20.11 -17.36
N PRO A 758 24.37 -19.97 -16.02
CA PRO A 758 24.42 -18.67 -15.33
C PRO A 758 25.79 -17.99 -15.46
N LYS A 759 26.20 -17.77 -16.71
CA LYS A 759 27.40 -17.05 -17.12
C LYS A 759 27.03 -16.05 -18.19
N VAL A 760 27.44 -14.80 -17.99
CA VAL A 760 27.47 -13.78 -19.04
C VAL A 760 28.42 -14.23 -20.15
N LEU A 761 27.84 -14.75 -21.23
CA LEU A 761 28.58 -15.29 -22.39
C LEU A 761 28.27 -14.55 -23.69
N TYR A 762 27.27 -13.66 -23.66
CA TYR A 762 26.82 -12.83 -24.77
C TYR A 762 26.84 -11.36 -24.39
N HIS A 763 27.32 -10.52 -25.31
CA HIS A 763 27.39 -9.07 -25.14
C HIS A 763 26.57 -8.35 -26.20
N TRP A 764 25.46 -7.76 -25.76
CA TRP A 764 24.54 -7.02 -26.61
C TRP A 764 25.03 -5.58 -26.83
N ARG A 765 25.43 -5.26 -28.05
CA ARG A 765 26.04 -3.98 -28.38
C ARG A 765 25.00 -2.87 -28.47
N VAL A 766 25.28 -1.76 -27.80
CA VAL A 766 24.45 -0.55 -27.86
C VAL A 766 24.94 0.37 -28.98
N HIS A 767 24.07 0.67 -29.96
CA HIS A 767 24.31 1.68 -30.99
C HIS A 767 22.99 2.20 -31.59
N LYS A 768 23.08 3.25 -32.43
CA LYS A 768 21.92 4.02 -32.95
C LYS A 768 20.86 3.21 -33.71
N ASN A 769 21.20 2.02 -34.18
CA ASN A 769 20.30 1.15 -34.96
C ASN A 769 19.94 -0.13 -34.18
N SER A 770 20.38 -0.25 -32.92
CA SER A 770 20.15 -1.41 -32.07
C SER A 770 18.93 -1.17 -31.18
N THR A 771 18.11 -2.20 -30.99
CA THR A 771 17.00 -2.23 -30.05
C THR A 771 17.45 -2.06 -28.60
N ALA A 772 18.73 -2.26 -28.28
CA ALA A 772 19.32 -1.97 -26.97
C ALA A 772 19.30 -0.48 -26.62
N GLN A 773 19.32 0.42 -27.63
CA GLN A 773 19.31 1.87 -27.42
C GLN A 773 17.90 2.46 -27.38
N ASN A 774 16.97 1.94 -28.17
CA ASN A 774 15.58 2.40 -28.17
C ASN A 774 14.64 1.28 -28.63
N ALA A 775 13.75 0.82 -27.73
CA ALA A 775 12.73 -0.15 -28.07
C ALA A 775 11.82 0.35 -29.21
N GLU A 776 11.47 1.63 -29.22
CA GLU A 776 10.53 2.25 -30.19
C GLU A 776 11.04 2.26 -31.65
N GLN A 777 12.32 1.96 -31.90
CA GLN A 777 12.87 1.97 -33.26
C GLN A 777 12.31 0.89 -34.21
N LYS A 778 11.50 -0.05 -33.70
CA LYS A 778 10.83 -1.07 -34.50
C LYS A 778 9.38 -1.24 -34.03
N GLU A 779 8.45 -0.38 -34.45
CA GLU A 779 7.02 -0.56 -34.14
C GLU A 779 6.46 -1.90 -34.63
N TYR A 780 6.98 -2.42 -35.76
CA TYR A 780 6.55 -3.69 -36.35
C TYR A 780 6.81 -4.94 -35.48
N THR A 781 7.67 -4.86 -34.45
CA THR A 781 7.98 -6.03 -33.62
C THR A 781 6.89 -6.34 -32.60
N LEU A 782 6.00 -5.39 -32.28
CA LEU A 782 4.94 -5.62 -31.30
C LEU A 782 3.96 -6.69 -31.81
N ASP A 783 3.54 -6.59 -33.07
CA ASP A 783 2.63 -7.54 -33.70
C ASP A 783 3.26 -8.93 -33.80
N SER A 784 4.54 -9.02 -34.23
CA SER A 784 5.23 -10.31 -34.32
C SER A 784 5.50 -10.95 -32.96
N SER A 785 5.77 -10.14 -31.93
CA SER A 785 5.94 -10.61 -30.55
C SER A 785 4.63 -11.15 -29.98
N LYS A 786 3.53 -10.40 -30.16
CA LYS A 786 2.19 -10.84 -29.77
C LYS A 786 1.81 -12.14 -30.49
N LEU A 787 2.06 -12.23 -31.80
CA LEU A 787 1.80 -13.42 -32.60
C LEU A 787 2.59 -14.65 -32.10
N ALA A 788 3.84 -14.48 -31.67
CA ALA A 788 4.64 -15.57 -31.11
C ALA A 788 3.98 -16.17 -29.85
N VAL A 789 3.47 -15.31 -28.96
CA VAL A 789 2.74 -15.74 -27.76
C VAL A 789 1.38 -16.35 -28.11
N GLU A 790 0.58 -15.70 -28.96
CA GLU A 790 -0.75 -16.19 -29.36
C GLU A 790 -0.67 -17.58 -29.99
N THR A 791 0.28 -17.79 -30.88
CA THR A 791 0.45 -19.10 -31.53
C THR A 791 1.01 -20.16 -30.58
N HIS A 792 1.79 -19.77 -29.56
CA HIS A 792 2.18 -20.67 -28.47
C HIS A 792 0.97 -21.14 -27.67
N LEU A 793 0.10 -20.22 -27.23
CA LEU A 793 -1.12 -20.56 -26.52
C LEU A 793 -2.03 -21.48 -27.36
N GLN A 794 -2.20 -21.17 -28.65
CA GLN A 794 -2.98 -22.01 -29.58
C GLN A 794 -2.44 -23.44 -29.69
N ARG A 795 -1.11 -23.62 -29.75
CA ARG A 795 -0.49 -24.96 -29.84
C ARG A 795 -0.67 -25.77 -28.56
N LEU A 796 -0.63 -25.11 -27.41
CA LEU A 796 -0.91 -25.74 -26.12
C LEU A 796 -2.40 -25.94 -25.84
N GLY A 797 -3.29 -25.43 -26.71
CA GLY A 797 -4.74 -25.47 -26.50
C GLY A 797 -5.21 -24.54 -25.37
N ILE A 798 -4.38 -23.58 -24.96
CA ILE A 798 -4.70 -22.57 -23.96
C ILE A 798 -5.54 -21.48 -24.64
N LYS A 799 -6.77 -21.29 -24.18
CA LYS A 799 -7.67 -20.27 -24.69
C LYS A 799 -7.50 -18.98 -23.91
N GLY A 800 -7.13 -17.91 -24.60
CA GLY A 800 -7.03 -16.58 -24.02
C GLY A 800 -6.64 -15.53 -25.04
N GLU A 801 -6.87 -14.28 -24.69
CA GLU A 801 -6.44 -13.11 -25.47
C GLU A 801 -5.10 -12.60 -24.94
N VAL A 802 -4.10 -12.47 -25.82
CA VAL A 802 -2.83 -11.81 -25.47
C VAL A 802 -3.02 -10.31 -25.59
N VAL A 803 -2.82 -9.59 -24.49
CA VAL A 803 -2.91 -8.13 -24.48
C VAL A 803 -1.60 -7.53 -23.97
N GLU A 804 -1.27 -6.35 -24.46
CA GLU A 804 -0.12 -5.61 -23.95
C GLU A 804 -0.40 -5.12 -22.52
N SER A 805 0.62 -5.17 -21.68
CA SER A 805 0.56 -4.70 -20.30
C SER A 805 0.32 -3.19 -20.27
N PRO A 806 -0.64 -2.70 -19.46
CA PRO A 806 -0.84 -1.27 -19.28
C PRO A 806 0.27 -0.62 -18.44
N ILE A 807 1.15 -1.42 -17.82
CA ILE A 807 2.19 -0.98 -16.88
C ILE A 807 3.55 -0.86 -17.55
N ALA A 808 3.88 -1.77 -18.47
CA ALA A 808 5.13 -1.75 -19.23
C ALA A 808 4.89 -2.06 -20.71
N PRO A 809 5.40 -1.20 -21.62
CA PRO A 809 5.26 -1.43 -23.06
C PRO A 809 5.97 -2.71 -23.47
N ARG A 810 5.42 -3.42 -24.45
CA ARG A 810 5.96 -4.67 -25.02
C ARG A 810 6.08 -5.83 -24.02
N ARG A 811 5.36 -5.75 -22.90
CA ARG A 811 5.10 -6.88 -22.02
C ARG A 811 3.69 -7.37 -22.28
N PHE A 812 3.49 -8.67 -22.18
CA PHE A 812 2.18 -9.26 -22.41
C PHE A 812 1.59 -9.85 -21.14
N LEU A 813 0.25 -9.82 -21.10
CA LEU A 813 -0.55 -10.60 -20.17
C LEU A 813 -1.59 -11.38 -20.98
N VAL A 814 -2.04 -12.50 -20.42
CA VAL A 814 -3.03 -13.36 -21.05
C VAL A 814 -4.34 -13.21 -20.29
N LYS A 815 -5.38 -12.75 -20.98
CA LYS A 815 -6.76 -12.81 -20.49
C LYS A 815 -7.34 -14.16 -20.84
N TYR A 816 -7.29 -15.09 -19.90
CA TYR A 816 -7.73 -16.47 -20.10
C TYR A 816 -9.25 -16.56 -20.30
N ASP A 817 -9.68 -17.43 -21.22
CA ASP A 817 -11.09 -17.78 -21.40
C ASP A 817 -11.49 -18.86 -20.38
N LEU A 818 -12.30 -18.47 -19.39
CA LEU A 818 -12.72 -19.32 -18.29
C LEU A 818 -14.05 -20.07 -18.56
N ALA A 819 -14.75 -19.79 -19.67
CA ALA A 819 -16.03 -20.41 -20.02
C ALA A 819 -16.03 -21.91 -20.42
N PRO A 820 -14.91 -22.56 -20.82
CA PRO A 820 -14.94 -23.96 -21.27
C PRO A 820 -15.05 -25.04 -20.18
N PHE A 821 -15.11 -24.72 -18.89
CA PHE A 821 -14.82 -25.68 -17.80
C PHE A 821 -16.04 -26.41 -17.20
N ALA A 822 -17.22 -26.33 -17.81
CA ALA A 822 -18.42 -27.05 -17.35
C ALA A 822 -18.34 -28.58 -17.52
N LYS A 823 -18.63 -29.33 -16.44
CA LYS A 823 -19.03 -30.75 -16.51
C LYS A 823 -20.47 -30.85 -17.03
N HIS A 824 -20.73 -31.83 -17.90
CA HIS A 824 -22.03 -32.16 -18.47
C HIS A 824 -23.19 -32.16 -17.44
N PRO A 825 -24.39 -31.65 -17.77
CA PRO A 825 -25.57 -31.83 -16.95
C PRO A 825 -26.06 -33.27 -17.03
N GLN A 826 -26.18 -33.95 -15.89
CA GLN A 826 -27.11 -35.09 -15.78
C GLN A 826 -28.53 -34.54 -15.73
N GLN A 827 -29.35 -34.92 -16.70
CA GLN A 827 -30.79 -34.70 -16.68
C GLN A 827 -31.39 -35.22 -15.37
N LYS A 828 -32.05 -34.36 -14.61
CA LYS A 828 -33.17 -34.75 -13.75
C LYS A 828 -34.41 -34.01 -14.21
N GLU A 829 -35.36 -34.79 -14.69
CA GLU A 829 -36.72 -34.35 -15.03
C GLU A 829 -37.45 -33.86 -13.78
N ASP A 830 -38.23 -32.80 -13.99
CA ASP A 830 -39.46 -32.43 -13.30
C ASP A 830 -39.43 -32.26 -11.77
N THR A 831 -39.03 -31.07 -11.32
CA THR A 831 -39.88 -30.25 -10.44
C THR A 831 -39.58 -28.77 -10.64
N ALA A 832 -40.56 -28.01 -11.12
CA ALA A 832 -40.48 -26.56 -11.24
C ALA A 832 -40.38 -25.90 -9.86
N LYS A 833 -39.19 -25.39 -9.50
CA LYS A 833 -39.04 -24.22 -8.61
C LYS A 833 -37.68 -23.53 -8.51
N ASP A 834 -36.63 -24.01 -9.18
CA ASP A 834 -35.30 -23.39 -9.05
C ASP A 834 -34.79 -22.90 -10.42
N ILE A 835 -34.22 -21.69 -10.41
CA ILE A 835 -33.57 -21.07 -11.57
C ILE A 835 -32.27 -21.84 -11.81
N ASP A 836 -32.23 -22.62 -12.90
CA ASP A 836 -31.05 -23.37 -13.33
C ASP A 836 -30.07 -22.40 -14.03
N VAL A 837 -29.00 -22.01 -13.32
CA VAL A 837 -27.88 -21.26 -13.91
C VAL A 837 -26.82 -22.28 -14.34
N THR A 838 -26.74 -22.56 -15.63
CA THR A 838 -25.62 -23.30 -16.22
C THR A 838 -24.36 -22.44 -16.19
N TYR A 839 -23.50 -22.61 -15.18
CA TYR A 839 -22.20 -21.95 -15.11
C TYR A 839 -21.17 -22.66 -15.99
N GLY A 840 -20.61 -21.94 -16.98
CA GLY A 840 -19.45 -22.38 -17.79
C GLY A 840 -18.09 -22.18 -17.10
N GLU A 841 -18.06 -21.42 -15.99
CA GLU A 841 -16.85 -21.00 -15.30
C GLU A 841 -16.51 -21.91 -14.10
N PRO A 842 -15.23 -22.13 -13.75
CA PRO A 842 -14.83 -22.94 -12.60
C PRO A 842 -15.46 -22.46 -11.28
N PHE A 843 -15.75 -23.35 -10.33
CA PHE A 843 -16.23 -22.92 -9.02
C PHE A 843 -15.05 -22.65 -8.08
N VAL A 844 -15.01 -21.47 -7.43
CA VAL A 844 -13.90 -21.05 -6.55
C VAL A 844 -14.35 -20.98 -5.09
N SER A 845 -13.60 -21.59 -4.17
CA SER A 845 -13.79 -21.40 -2.73
C SER A 845 -12.74 -20.47 -2.15
N ILE A 846 -13.16 -19.38 -1.51
CA ILE A 846 -12.28 -18.47 -0.78
C ILE A 846 -12.30 -18.88 0.70
N VAL A 847 -11.21 -19.45 1.20
CA VAL A 847 -11.09 -19.94 2.58
C VAL A 847 -10.41 -18.89 3.44
N ILE A 848 -11.12 -18.39 4.46
CA ILE A 848 -10.69 -17.28 5.32
C ILE A 848 -10.73 -17.69 6.81
N PRO A 849 -9.58 -17.98 7.43
CA PRO A 849 -9.48 -18.19 8.88
C PRO A 849 -9.82 -16.93 9.68
N ASN A 850 -10.61 -17.03 10.75
CA ASN A 850 -10.90 -15.90 11.63
C ASN A 850 -11.06 -16.30 13.10
N LYS A 851 -10.58 -15.42 14.00
CA LYS A 851 -10.79 -15.48 15.45
C LYS A 851 -10.83 -14.07 16.03
N ASP A 852 -11.93 -13.71 16.69
CA ASP A 852 -12.11 -12.48 17.49
C ASP A 852 -11.53 -11.21 16.82
N SER A 853 -11.75 -11.07 15.51
CA SER A 853 -11.15 -10.02 14.66
C SER A 853 -12.17 -9.41 13.70
N VAL A 854 -13.36 -9.06 14.22
CA VAL A 854 -14.52 -8.62 13.42
C VAL A 854 -14.19 -7.46 12.47
N LYS A 855 -13.52 -6.40 12.95
CA LYS A 855 -13.14 -5.23 12.13
C LYS A 855 -12.29 -5.61 10.93
N VAL A 856 -11.32 -6.48 11.17
CA VAL A 856 -10.35 -6.96 10.18
C VAL A 856 -11.05 -7.79 9.12
N LEU A 857 -11.83 -8.80 9.54
CA LEU A 857 -12.63 -9.63 8.64
C LEU A 857 -13.65 -8.80 7.84
N HIS A 858 -14.28 -7.82 8.47
CA HIS A 858 -15.26 -6.96 7.79
C HIS A 858 -14.66 -6.17 6.64
N ARG A 859 -13.47 -5.57 6.84
CA ARG A 859 -12.75 -4.89 5.76
C ARG A 859 -12.48 -5.86 4.59
N CYS A 860 -12.00 -7.07 4.88
CA CYS A 860 -11.73 -8.08 3.85
C CYS A 860 -13.00 -8.45 3.07
N LEU A 861 -14.06 -8.89 3.76
CA LEU A 861 -15.32 -9.29 3.12
C LEU A 861 -15.97 -8.15 2.33
N MET A 862 -15.93 -6.91 2.85
CA MET A 862 -16.48 -5.76 2.14
C MET A 862 -15.70 -5.47 0.85
N SER A 863 -14.37 -5.55 0.89
CA SER A 863 -13.55 -5.37 -0.32
C SER A 863 -13.83 -6.44 -1.37
N ILE A 864 -13.99 -7.72 -0.97
CA ILE A 864 -14.36 -8.81 -1.88
C ILE A 864 -15.72 -8.52 -2.53
N ARG A 865 -16.74 -8.18 -1.73
CA ARG A 865 -18.10 -7.92 -2.22
C ARG A 865 -18.18 -6.70 -3.13
N LYS A 866 -17.39 -5.66 -2.84
CA LYS A 866 -17.42 -4.38 -3.57
C LYS A 866 -16.65 -4.46 -4.88
N LEU A 867 -15.51 -5.13 -4.92
CA LEU A 867 -14.56 -5.03 -6.02
C LEU A 867 -14.50 -6.28 -6.90
N THR A 868 -14.78 -7.48 -6.39
CA THR A 868 -14.57 -8.72 -7.17
C THR A 868 -15.53 -8.81 -8.36
N THR A 869 -14.98 -8.96 -9.57
CA THR A 869 -15.75 -9.10 -10.81
C THR A 869 -16.10 -10.54 -11.15
N TYR A 870 -15.35 -11.53 -10.63
CA TYR A 870 -15.73 -12.93 -10.74
C TYR A 870 -16.99 -13.23 -9.92
N HIS A 871 -17.88 -14.11 -10.40
CA HIS A 871 -19.18 -14.33 -9.75
C HIS A 871 -19.42 -15.76 -9.25
N HIS A 872 -18.68 -16.75 -9.77
CA HIS A 872 -18.87 -18.16 -9.40
C HIS A 872 -17.96 -18.58 -8.24
N TYR A 873 -18.22 -18.03 -7.06
CA TYR A 873 -17.44 -18.32 -5.86
C TYR A 873 -18.31 -18.44 -4.59
N GLU A 874 -17.77 -19.14 -3.61
CA GLU A 874 -18.22 -19.12 -2.20
C GLU A 874 -17.10 -18.56 -1.30
N ILE A 875 -17.48 -18.12 -0.10
CA ILE A 875 -16.55 -17.71 0.96
C ILE A 875 -16.79 -18.62 2.15
N VAL A 876 -15.76 -19.37 2.55
CA VAL A 876 -15.77 -20.23 3.73
C VAL A 876 -14.97 -19.55 4.82
N VAL A 877 -15.67 -18.93 5.77
CA VAL A 877 -15.05 -18.35 6.96
C VAL A 877 -14.84 -19.48 7.97
N VAL A 878 -13.58 -19.72 8.34
CA VAL A 878 -13.23 -20.77 9.31
C VAL A 878 -13.17 -20.15 10.70
N GLU A 879 -14.19 -20.41 11.51
CA GLU A 879 -14.22 -20.06 12.92
C GLU A 879 -13.24 -20.94 13.69
N ASN A 880 -12.35 -20.30 14.45
CA ASN A 880 -11.34 -20.98 15.24
C ASN A 880 -11.31 -20.46 16.69
N ASN A 881 -12.02 -21.15 17.57
CA ASN A 881 -11.95 -20.95 19.02
C ASN A 881 -12.14 -19.48 19.47
N SER A 882 -13.08 -18.77 18.83
CA SER A 882 -13.51 -17.43 19.20
C SER A 882 -14.20 -17.43 20.56
N SER A 883 -14.05 -16.32 21.29
CA SER A 883 -14.55 -16.16 22.65
C SER A 883 -15.56 -15.02 22.81
N GLU A 884 -15.64 -14.13 21.83
CA GLU A 884 -16.47 -12.93 21.90
C GLU A 884 -17.84 -13.15 21.25
N GLU A 885 -18.94 -12.82 21.96
CA GLU A 885 -20.30 -12.89 21.41
C GLU A 885 -20.49 -11.95 20.21
N GLU A 886 -19.76 -10.83 20.17
CA GLU A 886 -19.72 -9.92 19.02
C GLU A 886 -19.31 -10.64 17.74
N THR A 887 -18.32 -11.53 17.81
CA THR A 887 -17.86 -12.33 16.67
C THR A 887 -18.95 -13.28 16.18
N PHE A 888 -19.63 -13.99 17.09
CA PHE A 888 -20.70 -14.91 16.71
C PHE A 888 -21.94 -14.18 16.16
N GLN A 889 -22.26 -13.00 16.69
CA GLN A 889 -23.30 -12.15 16.12
C GLN A 889 -22.92 -11.67 14.72
N TYR A 890 -21.67 -11.25 14.53
CA TYR A 890 -21.17 -10.82 13.23
C TYR A 890 -21.25 -11.94 12.19
N TYR A 891 -20.90 -13.18 12.55
CA TYR A 891 -21.05 -14.35 11.68
C TYR A 891 -22.49 -14.55 11.20
N ARG A 892 -23.47 -14.46 12.11
CA ARG A 892 -24.90 -14.54 11.74
C ARG A 892 -25.31 -13.42 10.79
N ASP A 893 -24.79 -12.22 11.01
CA ASP A 893 -25.11 -11.05 10.20
C ASP A 893 -24.56 -11.17 8.76
N ILE A 894 -23.32 -11.65 8.60
CA ILE A 894 -22.71 -11.80 7.26
C ILE A 894 -23.36 -12.93 6.44
N GLU A 895 -23.71 -14.06 7.07
CA GLU A 895 -24.43 -15.15 6.40
C GLU A 895 -25.84 -14.70 5.96
N LYS A 896 -26.52 -13.89 6.78
CA LYS A 896 -27.81 -13.29 6.43
C LYS A 896 -27.66 -12.28 5.28
N ALA A 897 -26.54 -11.56 5.21
CA ALA A 897 -26.32 -10.49 4.25
C ALA A 897 -25.85 -10.97 2.86
N ASP A 898 -25.27 -12.17 2.76
CA ASP A 898 -24.75 -12.75 1.52
C ASP A 898 -24.77 -14.29 1.58
N GLU A 899 -25.59 -14.91 0.74
CA GLU A 899 -25.78 -16.38 0.72
C GLU A 899 -24.54 -17.17 0.28
N ARG A 900 -23.54 -16.49 -0.31
CA ARG A 900 -22.26 -17.09 -0.70
C ARG A 900 -21.30 -17.25 0.47
N ILE A 901 -21.61 -16.67 1.64
CA ILE A 901 -20.76 -16.74 2.83
C ILE A 901 -21.29 -17.86 3.73
N HIS A 902 -20.38 -18.74 4.14
CA HIS A 902 -20.66 -19.83 5.08
C HIS A 902 -19.61 -19.85 6.18
N VAL A 903 -20.05 -19.98 7.43
CA VAL A 903 -19.16 -20.10 8.59
C VAL A 903 -19.07 -21.56 9.03
N VAL A 904 -17.84 -22.08 9.07
CA VAL A 904 -17.56 -23.45 9.52
C VAL A 904 -16.84 -23.42 10.86
N TYR A 905 -17.22 -24.31 11.76
CA TYR A 905 -16.78 -24.29 13.16
C TYR A 905 -15.86 -25.49 13.43
N ASP A 906 -14.57 -25.22 13.65
CA ASP A 906 -13.63 -26.26 14.05
C ASP A 906 -13.57 -26.35 15.59
N ARG A 907 -14.26 -27.36 16.14
CA ARG A 907 -14.39 -27.56 17.60
C ARG A 907 -13.45 -28.61 18.17
N ASP A 908 -12.71 -29.30 17.31
CA ASP A 908 -11.92 -30.48 17.68
C ASP A 908 -10.43 -30.15 17.90
N VAL A 909 -9.99 -28.91 17.62
CA VAL A 909 -8.59 -28.48 17.71
C VAL A 909 -8.30 -27.79 19.05
N GLU A 910 -7.42 -28.41 19.84
CA GLU A 910 -6.82 -27.77 21.02
C GLU A 910 -5.64 -26.86 20.62
N GLY A 911 -5.73 -25.56 20.92
CA GLY A 911 -4.66 -24.59 20.66
C GLY A 911 -4.75 -23.93 19.28
N PHE A 912 -3.70 -23.20 18.88
CA PHE A 912 -3.65 -22.51 17.58
C PHE A 912 -2.70 -23.21 16.61
N ASN A 913 -3.26 -23.71 15.51
CA ASN A 913 -2.53 -24.29 14.37
C ASN A 913 -3.15 -23.77 13.06
N PHE A 914 -2.46 -22.86 12.40
CA PHE A 914 -2.92 -22.23 11.16
C PHE A 914 -3.10 -23.25 10.02
N SER A 915 -2.16 -24.17 9.86
CA SER A 915 -2.23 -25.23 8.84
C SER A 915 -3.47 -26.11 9.00
N GLN A 916 -3.80 -26.50 10.24
CA GLN A 916 -5.01 -27.27 10.55
C GLN A 916 -6.28 -26.52 10.19
N ILE A 917 -6.37 -25.24 10.56
CA ILE A 917 -7.53 -24.39 10.30
C ILE A 917 -7.75 -24.23 8.79
N VAL A 918 -6.68 -24.01 8.04
CA VAL A 918 -6.71 -23.94 6.57
C VAL A 918 -7.17 -25.27 5.98
N ASN A 919 -6.56 -26.39 6.37
CA ASN A 919 -6.94 -27.72 5.90
C ASN A 919 -8.43 -28.02 6.19
N PHE A 920 -8.92 -27.65 7.38
CA PHE A 920 -10.32 -27.80 7.77
C PHE A 920 -11.24 -26.95 6.90
N GLY A 921 -10.90 -25.69 6.64
CA GLY A 921 -11.65 -24.83 5.73
C GLY A 921 -11.73 -25.38 4.31
N VAL A 922 -10.60 -25.88 3.77
CA VAL A 922 -10.55 -26.52 2.45
C VAL A 922 -11.41 -27.78 2.40
N LYS A 923 -11.39 -28.60 3.45
CA LYS A 923 -12.20 -29.81 3.56
C LYS A 923 -13.71 -29.52 3.56
N ASN A 924 -14.12 -28.37 4.08
CA ASN A 924 -15.53 -27.95 4.15
C ASN A 924 -15.94 -27.03 3.00
N SER A 925 -15.09 -26.84 1.99
CA SER A 925 -15.40 -26.06 0.80
C SER A 925 -15.68 -26.94 -0.42
N HIS A 926 -16.30 -26.38 -1.46
CA HIS A 926 -16.92 -27.10 -2.57
C HIS A 926 -16.37 -26.75 -3.96
N GLY A 927 -15.58 -25.68 -4.08
CA GLY A 927 -14.96 -25.20 -5.31
C GLY A 927 -13.95 -26.17 -5.89
N ASP A 928 -13.86 -26.21 -7.23
CA ASP A 928 -12.82 -26.93 -7.97
C ASP A 928 -11.44 -26.26 -7.75
N TYR A 929 -11.43 -24.97 -7.48
CA TYR A 929 -10.26 -24.17 -7.12
C TYR A 929 -10.43 -23.55 -5.75
N ILE A 930 -9.32 -23.44 -5.03
CA ILE A 930 -9.26 -22.94 -3.66
C ILE A 930 -8.39 -21.71 -3.66
N VAL A 931 -8.89 -20.62 -3.10
CA VAL A 931 -8.10 -19.46 -2.69
C VAL A 931 -7.92 -19.54 -1.19
N LEU A 932 -6.68 -19.56 -0.73
CA LEU A 932 -6.32 -19.33 0.66
C LEU A 932 -6.12 -17.83 0.84
N LEU A 933 -6.90 -17.21 1.73
CA LEU A 933 -6.89 -15.78 1.92
C LEU A 933 -6.90 -15.43 3.42
N ASN A 934 -5.94 -14.60 3.84
CA ASN A 934 -5.95 -14.11 5.22
C ASN A 934 -7.10 -13.13 5.45
N ASN A 935 -7.61 -13.05 6.68
CA ASN A 935 -8.69 -12.13 7.03
C ASN A 935 -8.27 -10.65 7.03
N ASP A 936 -6.96 -10.35 7.06
CA ASP A 936 -6.39 -9.00 7.09
C ASP A 936 -5.94 -8.49 5.72
N THR A 937 -6.55 -9.00 4.65
CA THR A 937 -6.37 -8.50 3.28
C THR A 937 -7.48 -7.55 2.83
N GLU A 938 -7.20 -6.73 1.83
CA GLU A 938 -8.16 -5.88 1.13
C GLU A 938 -7.90 -5.94 -0.39
N ILE A 939 -8.93 -6.17 -1.18
CA ILE A 939 -8.81 -6.28 -2.65
C ILE A 939 -8.45 -4.91 -3.26
N ILE A 940 -7.49 -4.88 -4.20
CA ILE A 940 -7.18 -3.71 -5.03
C ILE A 940 -7.62 -3.95 -6.47
N THR A 941 -7.21 -5.08 -7.06
CA THR A 941 -7.57 -5.43 -8.46
C THR A 941 -8.95 -6.10 -8.50
N PRO A 942 -9.96 -5.54 -9.20
CA PRO A 942 -11.29 -6.14 -9.32
C PRO A 942 -11.29 -7.56 -9.91
N GLU A 943 -10.43 -7.82 -10.90
CA GLU A 943 -10.27 -9.09 -11.61
C GLU A 943 -9.33 -10.09 -10.91
N TRP A 944 -8.97 -9.87 -9.64
CA TRP A 944 -7.95 -10.66 -8.94
C TRP A 944 -8.16 -12.19 -8.99
N ILE A 945 -9.41 -12.68 -8.95
CA ILE A 945 -9.68 -14.12 -9.07
C ILE A 945 -9.35 -14.60 -10.48
N GLN A 946 -9.73 -13.89 -11.52
CA GLN A 946 -9.44 -14.27 -12.91
C GLN A 946 -7.95 -14.26 -13.21
N GLU A 947 -7.22 -13.27 -12.69
CA GLU A 947 -5.77 -13.16 -12.82
C GLU A 947 -5.04 -14.34 -12.17
N LEU A 948 -5.53 -14.84 -11.02
CA LEU A 948 -4.99 -16.03 -10.36
C LEU A 948 -5.45 -17.34 -11.03
N LEU A 949 -6.73 -17.41 -11.41
CA LEU A 949 -7.38 -18.62 -11.93
C LEU A 949 -6.89 -18.96 -13.33
N GLY A 950 -6.72 -17.98 -14.20
CA GLY A 950 -6.32 -18.17 -15.59
C GLY A 950 -5.09 -19.08 -15.72
N PRO A 951 -3.91 -18.68 -15.18
CA PRO A 951 -2.73 -19.54 -15.18
C PRO A 951 -2.93 -20.83 -14.40
N CYS A 952 -3.65 -20.81 -13.26
CA CYS A 952 -3.92 -22.00 -12.44
C CYS A 952 -4.78 -23.06 -13.14
N THR A 953 -5.48 -22.71 -14.24
CA THR A 953 -6.17 -23.70 -15.07
C THR A 953 -5.26 -24.52 -15.97
N ARG A 954 -4.01 -24.08 -16.18
CA ARG A 954 -3.03 -24.84 -16.98
C ARG A 954 -2.57 -26.08 -16.22
N GLU A 955 -2.32 -27.17 -16.95
CA GLU A 955 -1.91 -28.42 -16.32
C GLU A 955 -0.51 -28.33 -15.67
N ASP A 956 0.39 -27.52 -16.21
CA ASP A 956 1.76 -27.34 -15.72
C ASP A 956 1.85 -26.44 -14.48
N VAL A 957 0.89 -25.54 -14.27
CA VAL A 957 0.84 -24.62 -13.11
C VAL A 957 0.11 -25.26 -11.94
N GLY A 958 0.78 -25.31 -10.78
CA GLY A 958 0.20 -25.86 -9.57
C GLY A 958 -0.41 -24.81 -8.65
N VAL A 959 0.30 -23.70 -8.46
CA VAL A 959 -0.08 -22.63 -7.53
C VAL A 959 0.11 -21.27 -8.20
N THR A 960 -0.83 -20.36 -7.98
CA THR A 960 -0.68 -18.94 -8.30
C THR A 960 -0.75 -18.08 -7.04
N GLY A 961 0.01 -16.98 -6.97
CA GLY A 961 0.00 -16.05 -5.83
C GLY A 961 -0.18 -14.60 -6.26
N ALA A 962 -0.84 -13.81 -5.42
CA ALA A 962 -1.08 -12.39 -5.68
C ALA A 962 0.13 -11.52 -5.30
N LYS A 963 0.22 -10.31 -5.85
CA LYS A 963 1.10 -9.26 -5.32
C LYS A 963 0.42 -8.60 -4.13
N LEU A 964 1.13 -8.54 -3.00
CA LEU A 964 0.63 -7.91 -1.77
C LEU A 964 1.36 -6.60 -1.52
N LEU A 965 0.60 -5.57 -1.16
CA LEU A 965 1.10 -4.25 -0.80
C LEU A 965 0.87 -3.97 0.68
N PHE A 966 1.79 -3.21 1.27
CA PHE A 966 1.55 -2.53 2.54
C PHE A 966 0.54 -1.39 2.39
N PRO A 967 0.00 -0.86 3.50
CA PRO A 967 -0.95 0.24 3.45
C PRO A 967 -0.42 1.55 2.85
N ASP A 968 0.89 1.69 2.68
CA ASP A 968 1.55 2.85 2.05
C ASP A 968 1.93 2.63 0.56
N ASP A 969 1.38 1.59 -0.05
CA ASP A 969 1.62 1.19 -1.44
C ASP A 969 3.08 0.78 -1.74
N THR A 970 3.81 0.30 -0.72
CA THR A 970 5.06 -0.44 -0.91
C THR A 970 4.82 -1.95 -1.01
N ILE A 971 5.69 -2.67 -1.71
CA ILE A 971 5.58 -4.11 -1.95
C ILE A 971 5.83 -4.87 -0.65
N GLN A 972 4.93 -5.76 -0.29
CA GLN A 972 5.13 -6.76 0.77
C GLN A 972 5.44 -8.14 0.17
N HIS A 973 4.81 -8.51 -0.94
CA HIS A 973 5.03 -9.80 -1.58
C HIS A 973 4.89 -9.70 -3.09
N VAL A 974 5.85 -10.28 -3.81
CA VAL A 974 5.78 -10.55 -5.25
C VAL A 974 6.61 -11.80 -5.57
N GLY A 975 6.37 -12.86 -4.79
CA GLY A 975 7.18 -14.07 -4.78
C GLY A 975 8.17 -14.14 -3.61
N ILE A 976 8.67 -15.36 -3.35
CA ILE A 976 9.63 -15.67 -2.30
C ILE A 976 10.88 -16.27 -2.93
N THR A 977 12.05 -15.81 -2.47
CA THR A 977 13.34 -16.41 -2.76
C THR A 977 13.84 -17.20 -1.55
N CYS A 978 14.70 -18.19 -1.79
CA CYS A 978 15.34 -18.96 -0.74
C CYS A 978 16.76 -18.44 -0.45
N GLY A 979 17.26 -18.68 0.75
CA GLY A 979 18.52 -18.09 1.19
C GLY A 979 19.09 -18.72 2.46
N PRO A 980 20.33 -18.36 2.84
CA PRO A 980 21.00 -18.94 4.01
C PRO A 980 20.29 -18.59 5.33
N SER A 981 19.57 -17.47 5.37
CA SER A 981 18.74 -17.05 6.51
C SER A 981 17.33 -17.64 6.49
N GLY A 982 16.98 -18.41 5.47
CA GLY A 982 15.64 -18.89 5.16
C GLY A 982 14.97 -18.12 4.00
N PRO A 983 13.73 -18.49 3.68
CA PRO A 983 12.91 -17.82 2.66
C PRO A 983 12.68 -16.34 2.97
N GLY A 984 12.62 -15.50 1.94
CA GLY A 984 12.35 -14.06 2.05
C GLY A 984 11.51 -13.52 0.90
N HIS A 985 10.65 -12.53 1.20
CA HIS A 985 9.77 -11.90 0.22
C HIS A 985 10.56 -10.96 -0.70
N LEU A 986 10.46 -11.16 -2.01
CA LEU A 986 11.16 -10.35 -3.01
C LEU A 986 10.69 -8.88 -2.99
N TYR A 987 11.63 -7.95 -3.14
CA TYR A 987 11.44 -6.50 -3.21
C TYR A 987 10.66 -5.86 -2.06
N TYR A 988 10.77 -6.45 -0.87
CA TYR A 988 10.10 -5.95 0.34
C TYR A 988 10.36 -4.45 0.59
N GLN A 989 9.29 -3.68 0.80
CA GLN A 989 9.24 -2.22 0.97
C GLN A 989 9.71 -1.38 -0.23
N MET A 990 9.90 -1.97 -1.42
CA MET A 990 10.05 -1.18 -2.64
C MET A 990 8.72 -0.52 -3.01
N PRO A 991 8.70 0.67 -3.64
CA PRO A 991 7.47 1.24 -4.20
C PRO A 991 6.79 0.26 -5.16
N TYR A 992 5.45 0.17 -5.19
CA TYR A 992 4.73 -0.85 -5.97
C TYR A 992 5.03 -0.85 -7.49
N ARG A 993 5.46 0.27 -8.06
CA ARG A 993 5.86 0.43 -9.47
C ARG A 993 7.35 0.19 -9.72
N ASN A 994 8.13 -0.12 -8.70
CA ASN A 994 9.51 -0.54 -8.89
C ASN A 994 9.52 -1.83 -9.72
N THR A 995 10.28 -1.87 -10.81
CA THR A 995 10.31 -2.99 -11.77
C THR A 995 11.23 -4.15 -11.35
N GLY A 996 12.15 -3.97 -10.39
CA GLY A 996 13.15 -4.98 -10.05
C GLY A 996 14.08 -5.35 -11.22
N ASN A 997 14.70 -6.52 -11.16
CA ASN A 997 15.31 -7.16 -12.33
C ASN A 997 14.20 -7.74 -13.22
N PHE A 998 14.43 -7.83 -14.54
CA PHE A 998 13.47 -8.42 -15.50
C PHE A 998 12.06 -7.84 -15.49
N GLU A 999 11.82 -6.66 -14.91
CA GLU A 999 10.45 -6.19 -14.70
C GLU A 999 9.57 -7.22 -13.95
N GLU A 1000 10.18 -8.11 -13.16
CA GLU A 1000 9.52 -9.28 -12.59
C GLU A 1000 8.44 -8.89 -11.58
N THR A 1001 8.50 -7.67 -11.03
CA THR A 1001 7.47 -7.16 -10.12
C THR A 1001 6.15 -6.77 -10.80
N ILE A 1002 6.09 -6.80 -12.14
CA ILE A 1002 4.94 -6.39 -12.95
C ILE A 1002 4.57 -7.41 -14.04
N VAL A 1003 5.38 -8.46 -14.25
CA VAL A 1003 5.14 -9.55 -15.19
C VAL A 1003 4.98 -10.87 -14.43
N ALA A 1004 4.00 -11.69 -14.82
CA ALA A 1004 3.82 -13.02 -14.23
C ALA A 1004 5.06 -13.88 -14.46
N HIS A 1005 5.52 -14.59 -13.44
CA HIS A 1005 6.72 -15.41 -13.51
C HIS A 1005 6.74 -16.50 -12.45
N ASP A 1006 7.50 -17.56 -12.73
CA ASP A 1006 7.70 -18.66 -11.80
C ASP A 1006 8.67 -18.28 -10.67
N VAL A 1007 8.33 -18.70 -9.45
CA VAL A 1007 9.05 -18.38 -8.21
C VAL A 1007 9.18 -19.62 -7.33
N ALA A 1008 10.05 -19.58 -6.32
CA ALA A 1008 10.21 -20.72 -5.40
C ALA A 1008 8.95 -20.93 -4.53
N ALA A 1009 8.31 -19.85 -4.08
CA ALA A 1009 7.06 -19.92 -3.34
C ALA A 1009 6.28 -18.61 -3.43
N VAL A 1010 4.99 -18.70 -3.10
CA VAL A 1010 4.11 -17.56 -2.84
C VAL A 1010 3.52 -17.70 -1.45
N THR A 1011 3.09 -16.60 -0.84
CA THR A 1011 2.61 -16.63 0.55
C THR A 1011 1.15 -17.09 0.66
N GLY A 1012 0.84 -17.77 1.77
CA GLY A 1012 -0.53 -18.19 2.13
C GLY A 1012 -1.51 -17.03 2.40
N ALA A 1013 -1.04 -15.77 2.41
CA ALA A 1013 -1.92 -14.63 2.60
C ALA A 1013 -2.88 -14.40 1.41
N CYS A 1014 -2.47 -14.77 0.18
CA CYS A 1014 -3.36 -14.88 -0.98
C CYS A 1014 -2.72 -15.78 -2.04
N MET A 1015 -3.15 -17.04 -2.09
CA MET A 1015 -2.71 -18.01 -3.11
C MET A 1015 -3.86 -18.88 -3.60
N MET A 1016 -3.79 -19.31 -4.85
CA MET A 1016 -4.77 -20.20 -5.46
C MET A 1016 -4.15 -21.53 -5.88
N VAL A 1017 -4.93 -22.60 -5.75
CA VAL A 1017 -4.56 -23.96 -6.11
C VAL A 1017 -5.80 -24.76 -6.51
N SER A 1018 -5.65 -25.70 -7.44
CA SER A 1018 -6.75 -26.64 -7.73
C SER A 1018 -6.96 -27.61 -6.57
N ARG A 1019 -8.22 -27.93 -6.24
CA ARG A 1019 -8.55 -28.91 -5.19
C ARG A 1019 -7.85 -30.24 -5.43
N LYS A 1020 -7.88 -30.72 -6.68
CA LYS A 1020 -7.23 -31.97 -7.09
C LYS A 1020 -5.75 -31.99 -6.70
N LEU A 1021 -5.02 -30.89 -6.94
CA LEU A 1021 -3.61 -30.82 -6.60
C LEU A 1021 -3.41 -30.69 -5.08
N TYR A 1022 -4.20 -29.85 -4.41
CA TYR A 1022 -4.14 -29.67 -2.97
C TYR A 1022 -4.27 -31.01 -2.23
N ASP A 1023 -5.26 -31.81 -2.61
CA ASP A 1023 -5.49 -33.15 -2.07
C ASP A 1023 -4.33 -34.11 -2.43
N ALA A 1024 -3.82 -34.04 -3.66
CA ALA A 1024 -2.75 -34.93 -4.14
C ALA A 1024 -1.41 -34.70 -3.42
N VAL A 1025 -1.12 -33.46 -3.00
CA VAL A 1025 0.11 -33.15 -2.24
C VAL A 1025 -0.09 -33.17 -0.72
N GLY A 1026 -1.32 -33.41 -0.25
CA GLY A 1026 -1.67 -33.57 1.17
C GLY A 1026 -1.92 -32.27 1.94
N GLY A 1027 -2.31 -31.18 1.26
CA GLY A 1027 -2.60 -29.89 1.90
C GLY A 1027 -1.42 -29.27 2.64
N TYR A 1028 -1.70 -28.39 3.60
CA TYR A 1028 -0.66 -27.83 4.47
C TYR A 1028 -0.19 -28.86 5.50
N ASP A 1029 1.11 -28.86 5.80
CA ASP A 1029 1.65 -29.70 6.85
C ASP A 1029 1.33 -29.11 8.22
N GLU A 1030 0.62 -29.88 9.03
CA GLU A 1030 0.14 -29.49 10.35
C GLU A 1030 1.25 -29.43 11.41
N ASP A 1031 2.42 -30.05 11.17
CA ASP A 1031 3.60 -29.90 12.03
C ASP A 1031 4.22 -28.49 11.90
N LEU A 1032 4.03 -27.84 10.74
CA LEU A 1032 4.39 -26.44 10.48
C LEU A 1032 3.22 -25.52 10.84
N ALA A 1033 2.87 -25.52 12.13
CA ALA A 1033 1.63 -24.96 12.63
C ALA A 1033 1.43 -23.46 12.30
N VAL A 1034 2.48 -22.66 12.21
CA VAL A 1034 2.34 -21.21 11.96
C VAL A 1034 3.26 -20.68 10.85
N ASN A 1035 4.53 -21.09 10.83
CA ASN A 1035 5.52 -20.57 9.88
C ASN A 1035 5.92 -21.64 8.86
N TYR A 1036 6.38 -21.20 7.70
CA TYR A 1036 6.90 -22.04 6.61
C TYR A 1036 5.90 -23.02 5.97
N ASN A 1037 4.63 -23.06 6.39
CA ASN A 1037 3.61 -23.94 5.82
C ASN A 1037 3.35 -23.66 4.33
N ASP A 1038 3.25 -22.40 3.95
CA ASP A 1038 3.09 -21.94 2.57
C ASP A 1038 4.31 -22.26 1.70
N VAL A 1039 5.52 -21.97 2.19
CA VAL A 1039 6.77 -22.27 1.47
C VAL A 1039 6.97 -23.79 1.33
N ASP A 1040 6.76 -24.57 2.38
CA ASP A 1040 6.81 -26.04 2.33
C ASP A 1040 5.81 -26.60 1.31
N PHE A 1041 4.58 -26.08 1.31
CA PHE A 1041 3.56 -26.47 0.34
C PHE A 1041 3.99 -26.19 -1.10
N CYS A 1042 4.49 -24.98 -1.39
CA CYS A 1042 5.00 -24.63 -2.71
C CYS A 1042 6.18 -25.53 -3.15
N LEU A 1043 7.11 -25.85 -2.25
CA LEU A 1043 8.24 -26.74 -2.56
C LEU A 1043 7.77 -28.18 -2.82
N ARG A 1044 6.73 -28.68 -2.12
CA ARG A 1044 6.10 -29.98 -2.46
C ARG A 1044 5.42 -29.96 -3.82
N VAL A 1045 4.74 -28.87 -4.15
CA VAL A 1045 4.12 -28.68 -5.48
C VAL A 1045 5.19 -28.71 -6.59
N GLN A 1046 6.31 -28.02 -6.41
CA GLN A 1046 7.43 -28.09 -7.35
C GLN A 1046 8.04 -29.49 -7.46
N LYS A 1047 8.20 -30.19 -6.33
CA LYS A 1047 8.67 -31.58 -6.32
C LYS A 1047 7.72 -32.54 -7.04
N ALA A 1048 6.44 -32.19 -7.15
CA ALA A 1048 5.44 -32.89 -7.96
C ALA A 1048 5.50 -32.52 -9.46
N GLY A 1049 6.47 -31.71 -9.89
CA GLY A 1049 6.68 -31.30 -11.28
C GLY A 1049 5.72 -30.20 -11.74
N LYS A 1050 5.20 -29.38 -10.82
CA LYS A 1050 4.29 -28.27 -11.11
C LYS A 1050 4.94 -26.91 -10.82
N LEU A 1051 4.57 -25.90 -11.59
CA LEU A 1051 5.06 -24.54 -11.43
C LEU A 1051 4.34 -23.81 -10.28
N VAL A 1052 5.03 -22.85 -9.69
CA VAL A 1052 4.48 -21.90 -8.74
C VAL A 1052 4.70 -20.51 -9.34
N ALA A 1053 3.62 -19.85 -9.76
CA ALA A 1053 3.68 -18.57 -10.42
C ALA A 1053 3.19 -17.45 -9.51
N VAL A 1054 3.84 -16.29 -9.54
CA VAL A 1054 3.24 -15.06 -9.00
C VAL A 1054 2.57 -14.30 -10.14
N CYS A 1055 1.42 -13.70 -9.84
CA CYS A 1055 0.60 -12.91 -10.78
C CYS A 1055 0.56 -11.46 -10.30
N PRO A 1056 1.51 -10.59 -10.72
CA PRO A 1056 1.63 -9.24 -10.16
C PRO A 1056 0.45 -8.30 -10.45
N THR A 1057 -0.41 -8.66 -11.41
CA THR A 1057 -1.64 -7.97 -11.77
C THR A 1057 -2.77 -8.20 -10.76
N ALA A 1058 -2.78 -9.33 -10.06
CA ALA A 1058 -3.66 -9.57 -8.91
C ALA A 1058 -3.08 -8.85 -7.68
N MET A 1059 -3.55 -7.63 -7.40
CA MET A 1059 -3.06 -6.83 -6.28
C MET A 1059 -4.05 -6.82 -5.13
N LEU A 1060 -3.53 -7.03 -3.92
CA LEU A 1060 -4.24 -6.87 -2.66
C LEU A 1060 -3.36 -6.06 -1.70
N ARG A 1061 -3.99 -5.36 -0.75
CA ARG A 1061 -3.32 -4.81 0.42
C ARG A 1061 -3.39 -5.83 1.55
N HIS A 1062 -2.32 -5.99 2.30
CA HIS A 1062 -2.27 -6.90 3.46
C HIS A 1062 -1.70 -6.14 4.66
N TYR A 1063 -2.47 -6.06 5.74
CA TYR A 1063 -2.16 -5.22 6.89
C TYR A 1063 -1.22 -5.89 7.92
N GLU A 1064 -0.87 -7.16 7.67
CA GLU A 1064 0.10 -8.03 8.33
C GLU A 1064 0.05 -8.14 9.86
N SER A 1065 -0.08 -9.39 10.34
CA SER A 1065 0.10 -9.77 11.74
C SER A 1065 -0.76 -8.98 12.73
N VAL A 1066 -1.81 -8.29 12.24
CA VAL A 1066 -2.73 -7.47 13.03
C VAL A 1066 -3.41 -8.30 14.12
N SER A 1067 -3.78 -9.55 13.80
CA SER A 1067 -4.44 -10.48 14.73
C SER A 1067 -3.46 -11.36 15.52
N ARG A 1068 -2.21 -11.51 15.06
CA ARG A 1068 -1.26 -12.51 15.58
C ARG A 1068 -0.22 -11.95 16.56
N GLY A 1069 0.23 -10.71 16.36
CA GLY A 1069 1.35 -10.11 17.10
C GLY A 1069 2.72 -10.76 16.80
N PRO A 1070 3.81 -10.28 17.42
CA PRO A 1070 5.18 -10.68 17.07
C PRO A 1070 5.56 -12.11 17.52
N GLU A 1071 6.48 -12.73 16.77
CA GLU A 1071 7.02 -14.08 16.97
C GLU A 1071 8.27 -14.11 17.88
N THR A 1072 8.66 -12.98 18.47
CA THR A 1072 9.98 -12.77 19.10
C THR A 1072 10.07 -13.18 20.57
N GLU A 1073 8.95 -13.58 21.20
CA GLU A 1073 8.90 -13.79 22.66
C GLU A 1073 8.26 -15.12 23.08
N GLY A 1074 8.75 -15.66 24.21
CA GLY A 1074 8.15 -16.79 24.92
C GLY A 1074 7.98 -18.07 24.08
N ALA A 1075 6.79 -18.67 24.19
CA ALA A 1075 6.46 -19.92 23.50
C ALA A 1075 6.41 -19.78 21.96
N LYS A 1076 6.09 -18.59 21.44
CA LYS A 1076 6.06 -18.32 19.99
C LYS A 1076 7.47 -18.37 19.40
N ALA A 1077 8.44 -17.72 20.04
CA ALA A 1077 9.84 -17.76 19.62
C ALA A 1077 10.40 -19.20 19.61
N LEU A 1078 10.08 -20.00 20.63
CA LEU A 1078 10.50 -21.42 20.69
C LEU A 1078 9.86 -22.25 19.57
N ARG A 1079 8.56 -22.06 19.28
CA ARG A 1079 7.88 -22.69 18.14
C ARG A 1079 8.53 -22.29 16.83
N PHE A 1080 8.75 -21.00 16.59
CA PHE A 1080 9.39 -20.49 15.37
C PHE A 1080 10.76 -21.15 15.13
N GLN A 1081 11.60 -21.25 16.17
CA GLN A 1081 12.90 -21.92 16.05
C GLN A 1081 12.77 -23.42 15.73
N ARG A 1082 11.77 -24.10 16.30
CA ARG A 1082 11.48 -25.50 16.01
C ARG A 1082 11.02 -25.70 14.56
N GLU A 1083 10.02 -24.94 14.11
CA GLU A 1083 9.49 -24.99 12.74
C GLU A 1083 10.59 -24.66 11.72
N ARG A 1084 11.45 -23.68 12.02
CA ARG A 1084 12.63 -23.38 11.20
C ARG A 1084 13.56 -24.58 11.09
N GLY A 1085 13.85 -25.26 12.20
CA GLY A 1085 14.69 -26.46 12.22
C GLY A 1085 14.09 -27.59 11.38
N GLN A 1086 12.77 -27.84 11.52
CA GLN A 1086 12.05 -28.85 10.73
C GLN A 1086 12.07 -28.52 9.23
N PHE A 1087 11.83 -27.26 8.87
CA PHE A 1087 11.90 -26.81 7.47
C PHE A 1087 13.30 -26.98 6.89
N MET A 1088 14.34 -26.60 7.63
CA MET A 1088 15.75 -26.76 7.22
C MET A 1088 16.14 -28.23 7.03
N GLU A 1089 15.69 -29.13 7.92
CA GLU A 1089 15.94 -30.56 7.81
C GLU A 1089 15.27 -31.18 6.57
N ARG A 1090 14.07 -30.70 6.24
CA ARG A 1090 13.27 -31.19 5.12
C ARG A 1090 13.74 -30.68 3.76
N TRP A 1091 14.20 -29.43 3.69
CA TRP A 1091 14.55 -28.74 2.45
C TRP A 1091 15.98 -28.19 2.45
N PRO A 1092 17.02 -29.01 2.66
CA PRO A 1092 18.41 -28.55 2.63
C PRO A 1092 18.78 -27.86 1.30
N GLU A 1093 18.15 -28.25 0.20
CA GLU A 1093 18.33 -27.66 -1.14
C GLU A 1093 17.98 -26.17 -1.20
N ALA A 1094 17.00 -25.71 -0.41
CA ALA A 1094 16.58 -24.31 -0.35
C ALA A 1094 17.67 -23.40 0.27
N PHE A 1095 18.64 -23.97 0.98
CA PHE A 1095 19.71 -23.25 1.66
C PHE A 1095 21.04 -23.29 0.89
N ASN A 1096 21.04 -23.76 -0.36
CA ASN A 1096 22.24 -23.85 -1.19
C ASN A 1096 21.98 -23.25 -2.58
N VAL A 1097 22.73 -22.22 -2.95
CA VAL A 1097 22.59 -21.47 -4.22
C VAL A 1097 22.62 -22.35 -5.48
N LYS A 1098 23.26 -23.53 -5.43
CA LYS A 1098 23.33 -24.43 -6.59
C LYS A 1098 22.09 -25.28 -6.81
N THR A 1099 21.25 -25.39 -5.79
CA THR A 1099 20.09 -26.30 -5.76
C THR A 1099 18.80 -25.59 -5.39
N ALA A 1100 18.90 -24.35 -4.89
CA ALA A 1100 17.75 -23.54 -4.54
C ALA A 1100 16.96 -23.19 -5.82
N PRO A 1101 15.64 -23.43 -5.86
CA PRO A 1101 14.83 -23.15 -7.04
C PRO A 1101 14.95 -21.69 -7.47
N MET A 1102 15.07 -21.45 -8.78
CA MET A 1102 15.11 -20.11 -9.39
C MET A 1102 16.28 -19.22 -8.92
N ALA A 1103 17.32 -19.79 -8.31
CA ALA A 1103 18.48 -19.02 -7.84
C ALA A 1103 19.51 -18.80 -8.96
N ASN A 1104 19.93 -17.55 -9.17
CA ASN A 1104 21.08 -17.24 -10.02
C ASN A 1104 22.33 -16.99 -9.14
N PRO A 1105 23.45 -17.72 -9.35
CA PRO A 1105 24.66 -17.59 -8.54
C PRO A 1105 25.43 -16.27 -8.70
N ASN A 1106 25.08 -15.44 -9.70
CA ASN A 1106 25.65 -14.09 -9.87
C ASN A 1106 24.96 -13.04 -8.98
N LEU A 1107 23.85 -13.42 -8.33
CA LEU A 1107 23.15 -12.62 -7.34
C LEU A 1107 23.57 -13.03 -5.92
N VAL A 1108 23.53 -12.09 -4.98
CA VAL A 1108 23.78 -12.41 -3.56
C VAL A 1108 22.71 -13.39 -3.09
N PHE A 1109 23.12 -14.62 -2.76
CA PHE A 1109 22.19 -15.69 -2.41
C PHE A 1109 21.34 -15.34 -1.17
N GLY A 1110 20.02 -15.41 -1.33
CA GLY A 1110 19.04 -15.01 -0.30
C GLY A 1110 18.82 -13.51 -0.13
N ASN A 1111 19.44 -12.67 -0.96
CA ASN A 1111 19.13 -11.25 -0.96
C ASN A 1111 17.80 -11.00 -1.70
N ILE A 1112 16.83 -10.45 -0.98
CA ILE A 1112 15.48 -10.22 -1.49
C ILE A 1112 15.36 -9.10 -2.54
N TYR A 1113 16.42 -8.33 -2.76
CA TYR A 1113 16.49 -7.27 -3.78
C TYR A 1113 17.29 -7.68 -5.02
N GLN A 1114 17.76 -8.94 -5.04
CA GLN A 1114 18.52 -9.52 -6.15
C GLN A 1114 19.67 -8.60 -6.62
N ILE A 1115 20.54 -8.26 -5.66
CA ILE A 1115 21.72 -7.42 -5.91
C ILE A 1115 22.91 -8.24 -6.44
N LEU A 1116 23.82 -7.59 -7.15
CA LEU A 1116 25.05 -8.20 -7.69
C LEU A 1116 25.95 -8.78 -6.58
N ASP A 1117 26.38 -10.03 -6.73
CA ASP A 1117 27.34 -10.65 -5.80
C ASP A 1117 28.78 -10.20 -6.07
N THR A 1118 29.22 -9.17 -5.34
CA THR A 1118 30.59 -8.64 -5.43
C THR A 1118 31.59 -9.33 -4.50
N PHE A 1119 31.11 -10.24 -3.63
CA PHE A 1119 31.91 -10.85 -2.56
C PHE A 1119 32.40 -12.25 -2.88
N GLN A 1120 31.86 -12.92 -3.90
CA GLN A 1120 32.40 -14.20 -4.32
C GLN A 1120 33.76 -14.03 -5.01
N PRO A 1121 34.88 -14.47 -4.39
CA PRO A 1121 36.14 -14.53 -5.11
C PRO A 1121 35.99 -15.51 -6.28
N LYS A 1122 36.76 -15.31 -7.37
CA LYS A 1122 36.92 -16.30 -8.44
C LYS A 1122 37.21 -17.66 -7.83
N ARG A 1123 36.18 -18.49 -7.69
CA ARG A 1123 36.36 -19.91 -7.40
C ARG A 1123 36.85 -20.48 -8.71
N VAL A 1124 38.13 -20.83 -8.77
CA VAL A 1124 38.65 -21.70 -9.81
C VAL A 1124 37.93 -23.04 -9.63
N GLN A 1125 36.78 -23.18 -10.29
CA GLN A 1125 36.02 -24.41 -10.33
C GLN A 1125 36.75 -25.32 -11.31
N TRP A 1126 37.57 -26.22 -10.76
CA TRP A 1126 38.16 -27.34 -11.48
C TRP A 1126 37.19 -28.51 -11.48
#